data_AF-V9FR73-F1
#
_entry.id   AF-V9FR73-F1
#
_cell.length_a   1.000
_cell.length_b   1.000
_cell.length_c   1.000
_cell.angle_alpha   90.00
_cell.angle_beta   90.00
_cell.angle_gamma   90.00
#
_symmetry.space_group_name_H-M   'P 1'
#
loop_
_entity.id
_entity.type
_entity.pdbx_description
1 polymer ?
#
loop_
_entity_poly.entity_id
_entity_poly.type
_entity_poly.pdbx_seq_one_letter_code
_entity_poly.pdbx_strand_id
1 'polypeptide(L)'
;MVSGPEALRIAIRDGILERKRRAGYWTKRQFVLTPTHLMYFETMEAKEPVNSFATMEIMAVQKSISDPQQRMFTLVLFKKKKEYRARSTEDRDAWVAALESVSGMKGTGVVTIPAKKDEVLTRDEPPVGDDREKESRGERESGSNIQDVKDVDLRALCEQMKKSFSWQIQISKSFSSKDVAEFVKKTLPHLSTAQIQEVGQGFIDLKLIIPLKSHIFDATDPGRFKFVETTAPKQPKNHLSMGGPSIANLMGNQQFNARKYAEDFLRKHSQLKIDSHCKKLVAQKENTIEDLKEEISANYTSFIRAADEIKTMENSVSQLKALVLECRRTMHTLKGVALEPPPEKVTQLDFKAVDKKAEERKQSMALDEFIRDLEVYLYERNYEQFTQHILEYKRKETQGIESATEAQQAKIDELRHLLVEKLVDEFNASLQTSERMHKKENHLEFLIQLGETQLATEMCLQNYSVRIALQLRHVPSYGNALNYVINFSRTFFTSLLVCYEDFEHSFRGQKSSHFISLTVWISSQLEHFASEVTYHIFPDDPSASSSRSSSTVSGPSLPASCVAIDVSEFKSVAKYVSSALRYVFYGSRQLELAGLPTAHYLAPHLARGLVSFFTSYCVAIKNTVREEIKRERWEMTSRMIRDPENKAEREIVLTQSARSFYTLVQQFLRDVQRVMNPSCATSK
;
A
#
# COMPACT_ATOMS: atom_id res chain seq x y z
N MET A 1 -10.64 13.16 12.80
CA MET A 1 -11.84 12.66 12.07
C MET A 1 -12.95 13.68 12.25
N VAL A 2 -13.82 13.84 11.26
CA VAL A 2 -14.86 14.90 11.24
C VAL A 2 -16.19 14.29 11.68
N SER A 3 -16.84 14.88 12.70
CA SER A 3 -18.16 14.43 13.18
C SER A 3 -19.27 14.87 12.22
N GLY A 4 -20.45 14.24 12.27
CA GLY A 4 -21.59 14.61 11.42
C GLY A 4 -21.93 16.12 11.40
N PRO A 5 -22.02 16.79 12.57
CA PRO A 5 -22.29 18.24 12.64
C PRO A 5 -21.12 19.13 12.14
N GLU A 6 -19.88 18.64 12.21
CA GLU A 6 -18.72 19.34 11.65
C GLU A 6 -18.67 19.17 10.13
N ALA A 7 -19.00 17.98 9.62
CA ALA A 7 -19.04 17.69 8.19
C ALA A 7 -20.11 18.51 7.47
N LEU A 8 -21.28 18.72 8.09
CA LEU A 8 -22.33 19.60 7.58
C LEU A 8 -21.88 21.07 7.49
N ARG A 9 -21.08 21.57 8.44
CA ARG A 9 -20.58 22.96 8.42
C ARG A 9 -19.60 23.24 7.27
N ILE A 10 -18.95 22.22 6.74
CA ILE A 10 -17.95 22.29 5.66
C ILE A 10 -18.47 21.53 4.41
N ALA A 11 -19.79 21.33 4.31
CA ALA A 11 -20.41 20.64 3.19
C ALA A 11 -20.57 21.56 1.98
N ILE A 12 -20.10 21.09 0.82
CA ILE A 12 -20.45 21.65 -0.50
C ILE A 12 -21.88 21.22 -0.88
N ARG A 13 -22.24 19.98 -0.54
CA ARG A 13 -23.59 19.43 -0.72
C ARG A 13 -23.86 18.31 0.27
N ASP A 14 -25.05 18.29 0.85
CA ASP A 14 -25.58 17.12 1.57
C ASP A 14 -26.92 16.68 0.97
N GLY A 15 -27.35 15.45 1.31
CA GLY A 15 -28.61 14.90 0.82
C GLY A 15 -28.64 13.38 0.77
N ILE A 16 -29.78 12.81 0.41
CA ILE A 16 -29.99 11.35 0.44
C ILE A 16 -29.82 10.77 -0.96
N LEU A 17 -28.80 9.92 -1.11
CA LEU A 17 -28.52 9.15 -2.32
C LEU A 17 -28.75 7.66 -2.07
N GLU A 18 -29.14 6.96 -3.12
CA GLU A 18 -29.21 5.50 -3.13
C GLU A 18 -27.95 4.93 -3.77
N ARG A 19 -27.21 4.11 -3.03
CA ARG A 19 -26.00 3.45 -3.54
C ARG A 19 -26.28 1.97 -3.82
N LYS A 20 -25.93 1.52 -5.02
CA LYS A 20 -26.00 0.10 -5.41
C LYS A 20 -24.92 -0.71 -4.68
N ARG A 21 -25.29 -1.91 -4.23
CA ARG A 21 -24.38 -2.87 -3.60
C ARG A 21 -23.93 -3.92 -4.61
N ARG A 22 -22.85 -4.65 -4.29
CA ARG A 22 -22.31 -5.73 -5.14
C ARG A 22 -23.33 -6.84 -5.45
N ALA A 23 -24.31 -7.04 -4.56
CA ALA A 23 -25.41 -7.98 -4.72
C ALA A 23 -26.66 -7.35 -5.40
N GLY A 24 -26.48 -6.32 -6.24
CA GLY A 24 -27.53 -5.73 -7.08
C GLY A 24 -28.54 -4.79 -6.41
N TYR A 25 -28.81 -4.94 -5.10
CA TYR A 25 -29.78 -4.11 -4.39
C TYR A 25 -29.28 -2.68 -4.06
N TRP A 26 -30.23 -1.76 -3.88
CA TRP A 26 -29.98 -0.34 -3.59
C TRP A 26 -30.11 -0.03 -2.08
N THR A 27 -29.29 0.89 -1.59
CA THR A 27 -29.33 1.33 -0.17
C THR A 27 -29.40 2.85 -0.05
N LYS A 28 -30.51 3.38 0.50
CA LYS A 28 -30.68 4.79 0.86
C LYS A 28 -29.73 5.15 2.02
N ARG A 29 -28.92 6.20 1.87
CA ARG A 29 -28.10 6.80 2.95
C ARG A 29 -27.99 8.31 2.76
N GLN A 30 -27.77 9.05 3.85
CA GLN A 30 -27.48 10.49 3.79
C GLN A 30 -25.99 10.72 3.58
N PHE A 31 -25.64 11.33 2.46
CA PHE A 31 -24.28 11.66 2.06
C PHE A 31 -23.99 13.14 2.34
N VAL A 32 -22.73 13.40 2.67
CA VAL A 32 -22.18 14.75 2.86
C VAL A 32 -20.89 14.82 2.03
N LEU A 33 -20.84 15.76 1.09
CA LEU A 33 -19.67 16.06 0.28
C LEU A 33 -18.96 17.28 0.85
N THR A 34 -17.71 17.11 1.27
CA THR A 34 -16.80 18.19 1.63
C THR A 34 -15.76 18.36 0.52
N PRO A 35 -14.96 19.46 0.50
CA PRO A 35 -13.92 19.66 -0.51
C PRO A 35 -12.91 18.51 -0.60
N THR A 36 -12.71 17.77 0.50
CA THR A 36 -11.68 16.71 0.60
C THR A 36 -12.25 15.29 0.62
N HIS A 37 -13.50 15.07 1.06
CA HIS A 37 -14.08 13.72 1.19
C HIS A 37 -15.58 13.68 0.85
N LEU A 38 -16.02 12.59 0.20
CA LEU A 38 -17.44 12.19 0.19
C LEU A 38 -17.68 11.16 1.30
N MET A 39 -18.63 11.45 2.19
CA MET A 39 -18.91 10.68 3.41
C MET A 39 -20.39 10.30 3.50
N TYR A 40 -20.72 9.22 4.22
CA TYR A 40 -22.09 9.00 4.71
C TYR A 40 -22.11 8.50 6.15
N PHE A 41 -23.14 8.91 6.88
CA PHE A 41 -23.35 8.58 8.29
C PHE A 41 -24.51 7.57 8.47
N GLU A 42 -24.58 6.89 9.61
CA GLU A 42 -25.74 6.05 9.97
C GLU A 42 -26.87 6.91 10.54
N THR A 43 -26.49 7.85 11.41
CA THR A 43 -27.29 8.94 11.98
C THR A 43 -26.44 10.20 11.99
N MET A 44 -27.04 11.39 11.84
CA MET A 44 -26.27 12.65 11.73
C MET A 44 -25.59 13.09 13.04
N GLU A 45 -25.94 12.44 14.16
CA GLU A 45 -25.31 12.58 15.48
C GLU A 45 -24.04 11.71 15.64
N ALA A 46 -23.74 10.84 14.66
CA ALA A 46 -22.59 9.94 14.74
C ALA A 46 -21.26 10.71 14.74
N LYS A 47 -20.36 10.32 15.64
CA LYS A 47 -19.01 10.90 15.76
C LYS A 47 -18.08 10.55 14.58
N GLU A 48 -18.40 9.49 13.84
CA GLU A 48 -17.59 8.97 12.73
C GLU A 48 -18.46 8.57 11.52
N PRO A 49 -17.98 8.76 10.27
CA PRO A 49 -18.68 8.32 9.08
C PRO A 49 -18.54 6.80 8.86
N VAL A 50 -19.64 6.14 8.48
CA VAL A 50 -19.67 4.69 8.15
C VAL A 50 -18.84 4.37 6.91
N ASN A 51 -18.69 5.35 6.01
CA ASN A 51 -17.77 5.28 4.90
C ASN A 51 -17.33 6.70 4.54
N SER A 52 -16.03 6.87 4.31
CA SER A 52 -15.44 8.05 3.68
C SER A 52 -14.52 7.59 2.56
N PHE A 53 -14.42 8.39 1.50
CA PHE A 53 -13.34 8.28 0.53
C PHE A 53 -12.95 9.68 0.07
N ALA A 54 -11.66 9.86 -0.23
CA ALA A 54 -11.13 11.17 -0.60
C ALA A 54 -11.67 11.59 -1.97
N THR A 55 -12.04 12.86 -2.10
CA THR A 55 -12.65 13.40 -3.31
C THR A 55 -11.67 13.41 -4.49
N MET A 56 -10.36 13.47 -4.20
CA MET A 56 -9.27 13.25 -5.17
C MET A 56 -9.25 11.84 -5.80
N GLU A 57 -9.98 10.86 -5.25
CA GLU A 57 -10.12 9.53 -5.89
C GLU A 57 -11.09 9.56 -7.09
N ILE A 58 -11.89 10.63 -7.24
CA ILE A 58 -12.84 10.80 -8.33
C ILE A 58 -12.07 11.21 -9.59
N MET A 59 -12.16 10.37 -10.63
CA MET A 59 -11.61 10.67 -11.95
C MET A 59 -12.68 11.29 -12.86
N ALA A 60 -13.88 10.72 -12.86
CA ALA A 60 -15.00 11.20 -13.66
C ALA A 60 -16.36 10.87 -13.03
N VAL A 61 -17.35 11.71 -13.33
CA VAL A 61 -18.76 11.47 -13.01
C VAL A 61 -19.50 11.25 -14.34
N GLN A 62 -20.05 10.07 -14.55
CA GLN A 62 -20.75 9.71 -15.79
C GLN A 62 -22.26 9.68 -15.53
N LYS A 63 -23.04 10.53 -16.23
CA LYS A 63 -24.51 10.44 -16.21
C LYS A 63 -24.93 9.17 -16.97
N SER A 64 -25.80 8.35 -16.38
CA SER A 64 -26.28 7.15 -17.06
C SER A 64 -27.40 7.53 -18.04
N ILE A 65 -27.14 7.34 -19.34
CA ILE A 65 -28.13 7.58 -20.42
C ILE A 65 -29.15 6.43 -20.48
N SER A 66 -28.83 5.28 -19.88
CA SER A 66 -29.63 4.05 -19.93
C SER A 66 -30.76 3.95 -18.88
N ASP A 67 -31.00 5.01 -18.08
CA ASP A 67 -32.07 5.06 -17.08
C ASP A 67 -33.28 5.85 -17.63
N PRO A 68 -34.47 5.24 -17.79
CA PRO A 68 -35.66 5.92 -18.30
C PRO A 68 -36.08 7.16 -17.50
N GLN A 69 -35.71 7.21 -16.21
CA GLN A 69 -36.02 8.35 -15.34
C GLN A 69 -34.85 9.31 -15.17
N GLN A 70 -33.69 9.03 -15.79
CA GLN A 70 -32.50 9.88 -15.75
C GLN A 70 -32.04 10.28 -14.33
N ARG A 71 -32.20 9.42 -13.31
CA ARG A 71 -31.80 9.72 -11.93
C ARG A 71 -30.46 9.11 -11.52
N MET A 72 -29.89 8.26 -12.38
CA MET A 72 -28.68 7.51 -12.11
C MET A 72 -27.40 8.19 -12.63
N PHE A 73 -26.34 8.14 -11.82
CA PHE A 73 -24.98 8.54 -12.20
C PHE A 73 -23.94 7.56 -11.63
N THR A 74 -22.81 7.46 -12.31
CA THR A 74 -21.72 6.55 -12.00
C THR A 74 -20.46 7.35 -11.67
N LEU A 75 -19.97 7.18 -10.43
CA LEU A 75 -18.68 7.69 -10.01
C LEU A 75 -17.58 6.70 -10.42
N VAL A 76 -16.68 7.16 -11.29
CA VAL A 76 -15.49 6.42 -11.70
C VAL A 76 -14.34 6.82 -10.77
N LEU A 77 -13.94 5.89 -9.90
CA LEU A 77 -12.80 6.06 -9.00
C LEU A 77 -11.61 5.21 -9.48
N PHE A 78 -10.38 5.62 -9.14
CA PHE A 78 -9.12 4.95 -9.52
C PHE A 78 -9.13 3.42 -9.45
N LYS A 79 -9.85 2.82 -8.49
CA LYS A 79 -9.86 1.36 -8.27
C LYS A 79 -11.18 0.68 -8.63
N LYS A 80 -12.31 1.41 -8.68
CA LYS A 80 -13.68 0.85 -8.75
C LYS A 80 -14.68 1.88 -9.28
N LYS A 81 -15.67 1.43 -10.06
CA LYS A 81 -16.88 2.23 -10.36
C LYS A 81 -17.92 2.06 -9.24
N LYS A 82 -18.67 3.12 -8.92
CA LYS A 82 -19.78 3.11 -7.94
C LYS A 82 -21.01 3.76 -8.57
N GLU A 83 -22.14 3.07 -8.57
CA GLU A 83 -23.42 3.56 -9.11
C GLU A 83 -24.30 4.17 -8.01
N TYR A 84 -24.85 5.34 -8.29
CA TYR A 84 -25.68 6.14 -7.40
C TYR A 84 -26.96 6.58 -8.11
N ARG A 85 -28.06 6.69 -7.35
CA ARG A 85 -29.35 7.20 -7.82
C ARG A 85 -29.83 8.32 -6.89
N ALA A 86 -30.17 9.45 -7.48
CA ALA A 86 -30.69 10.64 -6.78
C ALA A 86 -32.23 10.62 -6.70
N ARG A 87 -32.83 11.58 -5.98
CA ARG A 87 -34.30 11.64 -5.80
C ARG A 87 -35.02 12.09 -7.07
N SER A 88 -34.50 13.12 -7.73
CA SER A 88 -34.98 13.70 -8.99
C SER A 88 -33.84 13.85 -10.00
N THR A 89 -34.17 14.22 -11.23
CA THR A 89 -33.21 14.59 -12.28
C THR A 89 -32.39 15.82 -11.90
N GLU A 90 -33.05 16.85 -11.35
CA GLU A 90 -32.42 18.07 -10.83
C GLU A 90 -31.45 17.77 -9.68
N ASP A 91 -31.85 16.90 -8.74
CA ASP A 91 -31.00 16.46 -7.63
C ASP A 91 -29.78 15.69 -8.16
N ARG A 92 -29.95 14.81 -9.16
CA ARG A 92 -28.82 14.17 -9.87
C ARG A 92 -27.89 15.24 -10.44
N ASP A 93 -28.40 16.19 -11.21
CA ASP A 93 -27.56 17.17 -11.89
C ASP A 93 -26.81 18.09 -10.93
N ALA A 94 -27.44 18.49 -9.82
CA ALA A 94 -26.80 19.24 -8.75
C ALA A 94 -25.74 18.40 -7.99
N TRP A 95 -25.96 17.09 -7.79
CA TRP A 95 -24.94 16.18 -7.26
C TRP A 95 -23.77 15.99 -8.23
N VAL A 96 -24.04 15.83 -9.53
CA VAL A 96 -22.99 15.68 -10.56
C VAL A 96 -22.15 16.95 -10.64
N ALA A 97 -22.76 18.14 -10.71
CA ALA A 97 -22.05 19.41 -10.72
C ALA A 97 -21.20 19.62 -9.45
N ALA A 98 -21.73 19.28 -8.28
CA ALA A 98 -21.01 19.37 -7.01
C ALA A 98 -19.86 18.36 -6.88
N LEU A 99 -19.93 17.21 -7.56
CA LEU A 99 -18.86 16.20 -7.60
C LEU A 99 -17.83 16.49 -8.70
N GLU A 100 -18.22 17.16 -9.79
CA GLU A 100 -17.32 17.61 -10.85
C GLU A 100 -16.47 18.82 -10.43
N SER A 101 -17.00 19.73 -9.61
CA SER A 101 -16.26 20.91 -9.11
C SER A 101 -15.09 20.57 -8.17
N VAL A 102 -15.06 19.34 -7.68
CA VAL A 102 -14.06 18.79 -6.75
C VAL A 102 -13.30 17.59 -7.31
N SER A 103 -13.60 17.19 -8.55
CA SER A 103 -12.92 16.09 -9.23
C SER A 103 -11.50 16.50 -9.64
N GLY A 104 -10.52 15.63 -9.42
CA GLY A 104 -9.08 15.93 -9.49
C GLY A 104 -8.48 16.19 -10.89
N MET A 105 -9.30 16.60 -11.86
CA MET A 105 -8.90 16.87 -13.26
C MET A 105 -9.09 18.33 -13.71
N LYS A 106 -9.68 19.21 -12.90
CA LYS A 106 -9.71 20.66 -13.17
C LYS A 106 -8.71 21.38 -12.27
N GLY A 107 -7.60 21.82 -12.87
CA GLY A 107 -6.56 22.58 -12.16
C GLY A 107 -7.05 23.96 -11.71
N THR A 108 -6.56 24.37 -10.53
CA THR A 108 -6.42 25.77 -10.07
C THR A 108 -7.46 26.78 -10.58
N GLY A 109 -8.62 26.84 -9.93
CA GLY A 109 -9.57 27.95 -10.04
C GLY A 109 -9.91 28.49 -8.65
N VAL A 110 -9.71 29.80 -8.43
CA VAL A 110 -9.99 30.46 -7.15
C VAL A 110 -11.47 30.33 -6.80
N VAL A 111 -11.78 29.74 -5.64
CA VAL A 111 -13.15 29.71 -5.10
C VAL A 111 -13.37 30.93 -4.21
N THR A 112 -13.94 31.98 -4.81
CA THR A 112 -14.50 33.11 -4.07
C THR A 112 -15.81 32.66 -3.42
N ILE A 113 -15.91 32.74 -2.09
CA ILE A 113 -17.13 32.44 -1.34
C ILE A 113 -18.04 33.69 -1.38
N PRO A 114 -19.27 33.62 -1.93
CA PRO A 114 -20.25 34.69 -1.77
C PRO A 114 -20.79 34.66 -0.34
N ALA A 115 -20.69 35.78 0.38
CA ALA A 115 -21.23 35.89 1.72
C ALA A 115 -22.77 35.76 1.73
N LYS A 116 -23.31 35.11 2.76
CA LYS A 116 -24.74 35.24 3.08
C LYS A 116 -25.05 36.69 3.41
N LYS A 117 -26.10 37.24 2.82
CA LYS A 117 -26.80 38.41 3.36
C LYS A 117 -28.02 37.94 4.13
N ASP A 118 -28.17 38.44 5.35
CA ASP A 118 -29.45 38.48 6.03
C ASP A 118 -30.33 39.54 5.36
N GLU A 119 -31.60 39.22 5.12
CA GLU A 119 -32.64 40.22 4.92
C GLU A 119 -33.94 39.72 5.57
N VAL A 120 -34.56 40.62 6.33
CA VAL A 120 -35.80 40.41 7.09
C VAL A 120 -36.84 41.36 6.50
N LEU A 121 -38.06 40.90 6.18
CA LEU A 121 -39.32 41.58 6.54
C LEU A 121 -40.61 40.80 6.13
N THR A 122 -41.54 40.71 7.10
CA THR A 122 -43.03 40.79 7.01
C THR A 122 -43.91 39.88 6.12
N ARG A 123 -44.83 39.15 6.80
CA ARG A 123 -46.33 39.11 6.67
C ARG A 123 -46.96 38.88 5.26
N ASP A 124 -47.93 37.99 5.06
CA ASP A 124 -49.27 37.91 5.71
C ASP A 124 -49.94 36.50 5.59
N GLU A 125 -51.19 36.36 6.11
CA GLU A 125 -51.99 35.12 6.24
C GLU A 125 -53.50 35.38 5.90
N PRO A 126 -54.37 34.35 5.70
CA PRO A 126 -54.38 33.26 4.71
C PRO A 126 -55.37 33.56 3.53
N PRO A 127 -56.70 33.21 3.45
CA PRO A 127 -57.57 32.14 4.02
C PRO A 127 -58.38 31.29 2.97
N VAL A 128 -59.13 30.27 3.46
CA VAL A 128 -60.22 29.46 2.79
C VAL A 128 -59.80 28.40 1.74
N GLY A 129 -60.29 27.15 1.77
CA GLY A 129 -61.19 26.48 2.72
C GLY A 129 -61.33 24.95 2.50
N ASP A 130 -61.94 24.30 3.51
CA ASP A 130 -62.73 23.04 3.62
C ASP A 130 -62.74 21.97 2.49
N ASP A 131 -62.96 20.67 2.76
CA ASP A 131 -63.94 20.07 3.69
C ASP A 131 -63.43 19.02 4.71
N ARG A 132 -64.24 18.86 5.78
CA ARG A 132 -64.23 17.75 6.76
C ARG A 132 -65.23 16.64 6.33
N GLU A 133 -65.26 15.43 6.89
CA GLU A 133 -65.83 15.10 8.21
C GLU A 133 -65.41 13.70 8.73
N LYS A 134 -65.18 13.63 10.07
CA LYS A 134 -65.67 12.64 11.09
C LYS A 134 -65.41 11.12 10.87
N GLU A 135 -65.28 10.26 11.89
CA GLU A 135 -65.89 10.20 13.24
C GLU A 135 -64.94 9.76 14.39
N SER A 136 -65.50 9.60 15.60
CA SER A 136 -64.88 9.12 16.86
C SER A 136 -65.95 8.33 17.68
N ARG A 137 -65.75 7.74 18.88
CA ARG A 137 -64.86 8.05 20.00
C ARG A 137 -64.85 6.91 21.05
N GLY A 138 -63.80 6.81 21.88
CA GLY A 138 -63.81 6.08 23.16
C GLY A 138 -63.24 4.64 23.10
N GLU A 139 -62.84 4.02 24.22
CA GLU A 139 -62.64 4.54 25.58
C GLU A 139 -61.57 3.69 26.31
N ARG A 140 -61.28 3.97 27.60
CA ARG A 140 -60.15 3.37 28.35
C ARG A 140 -60.45 1.94 28.83
N GLU A 141 -59.42 1.08 28.89
CA GLU A 141 -59.26 0.17 30.03
C GLU A 141 -57.78 -0.22 30.26
N SER A 142 -57.43 -0.55 31.50
CA SER A 142 -56.08 -0.97 31.92
C SER A 142 -56.11 -2.43 32.37
N GLY A 143 -55.26 -3.29 31.79
CA GLY A 143 -55.29 -4.72 32.10
C GLY A 143 -53.98 -5.46 31.79
N SER A 144 -53.19 -5.69 32.84
CA SER A 144 -52.19 -6.77 33.05
C SER A 144 -51.50 -7.49 31.87
N ASN A 145 -50.18 -7.35 31.82
CA ASN A 145 -49.16 -8.41 31.63
C ASN A 145 -49.57 -9.75 30.97
N ILE A 146 -48.95 -10.06 29.83
CA ILE A 146 -47.97 -11.16 29.65
C ILE A 146 -47.07 -10.74 28.47
N GLN A 147 -45.75 -10.72 28.67
CA GLN A 147 -44.79 -10.41 27.60
C GLN A 147 -43.98 -11.68 27.31
N ASP A 148 -44.34 -12.36 26.22
CA ASP A 148 -43.84 -13.68 25.85
C ASP A 148 -42.37 -13.61 25.38
N VAL A 149 -41.55 -14.58 25.76
CA VAL A 149 -40.09 -14.61 25.45
C VAL A 149 -39.81 -14.70 23.93
N LYS A 150 -40.81 -15.11 23.15
CA LYS A 150 -40.71 -15.35 21.70
C LYS A 150 -40.46 -14.10 20.85
N ASP A 151 -40.69 -12.90 21.40
CA ASP A 151 -40.56 -11.63 20.66
C ASP A 151 -39.16 -10.98 20.78
N VAL A 152 -38.21 -11.66 21.45
CA VAL A 152 -36.83 -11.16 21.63
C VAL A 152 -35.93 -11.62 20.48
N ASP A 153 -35.41 -10.69 19.67
CA ASP A 153 -34.40 -11.01 18.64
C ASP A 153 -33.04 -11.36 19.29
N LEU A 154 -32.85 -12.67 19.50
CA LEU A 154 -31.64 -13.26 20.05
C LEU A 154 -30.38 -12.97 19.20
N ARG A 155 -30.50 -12.69 17.89
CA ARG A 155 -29.34 -12.35 17.05
C ARG A 155 -28.89 -10.91 17.29
N ALA A 156 -29.83 -9.96 17.34
CA ALA A 156 -29.54 -8.58 17.69
C ALA A 156 -28.94 -8.46 19.11
N LEU A 157 -29.53 -9.17 20.08
CA LEU A 157 -29.05 -9.19 21.47
C LEU A 157 -27.64 -9.81 21.59
N CYS A 158 -27.34 -10.86 20.83
CA CYS A 158 -25.99 -11.45 20.76
C CYS A 158 -24.96 -10.47 20.17
N GLU A 159 -25.27 -9.74 19.09
CA GLU A 159 -24.37 -8.72 18.53
C GLU A 159 -24.15 -7.55 19.49
N GLN A 160 -25.16 -7.18 20.29
CA GLN A 160 -24.99 -6.19 21.37
C GLN A 160 -24.06 -6.74 22.47
N MET A 161 -24.15 -8.03 22.80
CA MET A 161 -23.25 -8.69 23.77
C MET A 161 -21.81 -8.82 23.27
N LYS A 162 -21.60 -9.09 21.96
CA LYS A 162 -20.25 -9.06 21.35
C LYS A 162 -19.61 -7.68 21.47
N LYS A 163 -20.39 -6.61 21.30
CA LYS A 163 -19.91 -5.23 21.45
C LYS A 163 -19.57 -4.89 22.90
N SER A 164 -20.41 -5.25 23.87
CA SER A 164 -20.14 -4.99 25.29
C SER A 164 -18.94 -5.77 25.82
N PHE A 165 -18.79 -7.03 25.43
CA PHE A 165 -17.68 -7.90 25.89
C PHE A 165 -16.41 -7.76 25.05
N SER A 166 -16.37 -6.86 24.06
CA SER A 166 -15.24 -6.71 23.11
C SER A 166 -13.86 -6.67 23.81
N TRP A 167 -13.72 -5.89 24.89
CA TRP A 167 -12.48 -5.79 25.67
C TRP A 167 -12.16 -7.08 26.47
N GLN A 168 -13.18 -7.71 27.07
CA GLN A 168 -13.06 -8.93 27.86
C GLN A 168 -12.68 -10.16 26.99
N ILE A 169 -13.17 -10.18 25.74
CA ILE A 169 -12.83 -11.17 24.71
C ILE A 169 -11.37 -11.02 24.26
N GLN A 170 -10.84 -9.80 24.12
CA GLN A 170 -9.41 -9.61 23.77
C GLN A 170 -8.47 -10.20 24.83
N ILE A 171 -8.86 -10.15 26.10
CA ILE A 171 -8.04 -10.63 27.22
C ILE A 171 -8.08 -12.16 27.36
N SER A 172 -9.28 -12.78 27.32
CA SER A 172 -9.44 -14.19 27.71
C SER A 172 -10.14 -15.10 26.69
N LYS A 173 -10.51 -14.56 25.51
CA LYS A 173 -11.19 -15.27 24.39
C LYS A 173 -12.39 -16.13 24.82
N SER A 174 -13.02 -15.81 25.95
CA SER A 174 -14.14 -16.52 26.56
C SER A 174 -14.81 -15.65 27.63
N PHE A 175 -16.05 -15.96 28.00
CA PHE A 175 -16.83 -15.29 29.04
C PHE A 175 -17.64 -16.34 29.82
N SER A 176 -18.20 -16.00 30.98
CA SER A 176 -18.91 -16.93 31.87
C SER A 176 -20.44 -16.85 31.73
N SER A 177 -21.13 -17.89 32.20
CA SER A 177 -22.60 -17.90 32.40
C SER A 177 -23.10 -16.68 33.17
N LYS A 178 -22.38 -16.28 34.23
CA LYS A 178 -22.72 -15.12 35.07
C LYS A 178 -22.62 -13.81 34.30
N ASP A 179 -21.58 -13.63 33.48
CA ASP A 179 -21.45 -12.45 32.62
C ASP A 179 -22.66 -12.34 31.68
N VAL A 180 -23.08 -13.46 31.06
CA VAL A 180 -24.26 -13.49 30.16
C VAL A 180 -25.55 -13.17 30.92
N ALA A 181 -25.76 -13.77 32.10
CA ALA A 181 -26.96 -13.54 32.91
C ALA A 181 -27.06 -12.08 33.40
N GLU A 182 -25.93 -11.48 33.84
CA GLU A 182 -25.88 -10.07 34.20
C GLU A 182 -26.10 -9.15 33.00
N PHE A 183 -25.55 -9.48 31.83
CA PHE A 183 -25.77 -8.71 30.61
C PHE A 183 -27.23 -8.73 30.15
N VAL A 184 -27.88 -9.90 30.12
CA VAL A 184 -29.30 -10.03 29.76
C VAL A 184 -30.17 -9.28 30.77
N LYS A 185 -29.92 -9.44 32.08
CA LYS A 185 -30.65 -8.72 33.14
C LYS A 185 -30.48 -7.20 33.06
N LYS A 186 -29.30 -6.72 32.65
CA LYS A 186 -29.01 -5.28 32.48
C LYS A 186 -29.65 -4.69 31.21
N THR A 187 -29.80 -5.50 30.16
CA THR A 187 -30.36 -5.06 28.87
C THR A 187 -31.89 -5.20 28.84
N LEU A 188 -32.45 -6.18 29.55
CA LEU A 188 -33.88 -6.47 29.63
C LEU A 188 -34.28 -6.65 31.12
N PRO A 189 -34.51 -5.55 31.86
CA PRO A 189 -34.69 -5.58 33.32
C PRO A 189 -36.03 -6.19 33.80
N HIS A 190 -36.96 -6.47 32.89
CA HIS A 190 -38.29 -7.02 33.20
C HIS A 190 -38.35 -8.56 33.18
N LEU A 191 -37.27 -9.26 32.82
CA LEU A 191 -37.24 -10.71 32.72
C LEU A 191 -36.97 -11.39 34.08
N SER A 192 -37.72 -12.46 34.36
CA SER A 192 -37.49 -13.33 35.51
C SER A 192 -36.26 -14.23 35.32
N THR A 193 -35.71 -14.76 36.42
CA THR A 193 -34.51 -15.63 36.40
C THR A 193 -34.68 -16.86 35.51
N ALA A 194 -35.89 -17.43 35.40
CA ALA A 194 -36.19 -18.55 34.51
C ALA A 194 -36.13 -18.15 33.02
N GLN A 195 -36.65 -16.97 32.67
CA GLN A 195 -36.61 -16.46 31.30
C GLN A 195 -35.18 -16.08 30.87
N ILE A 196 -34.32 -15.66 31.81
CA ILE A 196 -32.89 -15.42 31.54
C ILE A 196 -32.16 -16.74 31.21
N GLN A 197 -32.54 -17.85 31.84
CA GLN A 197 -32.02 -19.18 31.49
C GLN A 197 -32.49 -19.63 30.10
N GLU A 198 -33.76 -19.40 29.77
CA GLU A 198 -34.33 -19.69 28.43
C GLU A 198 -33.62 -18.89 27.31
N VAL A 199 -33.40 -17.60 27.51
CA VAL A 199 -32.63 -16.74 26.58
C VAL A 199 -31.18 -17.23 26.44
N GLY A 200 -30.54 -17.62 27.54
CA GLY A 200 -29.19 -18.18 27.53
C GLY A 200 -29.08 -19.50 26.78
N GLN A 201 -30.07 -20.40 26.94
CA GLN A 201 -30.17 -21.64 26.16
C GLN A 201 -30.43 -21.35 24.68
N GLY A 202 -31.30 -20.38 24.35
CA GLY A 202 -31.56 -19.94 22.98
C GLY A 202 -30.31 -19.46 22.24
N PHE A 203 -29.33 -18.85 22.92
CA PHE A 203 -28.04 -18.51 22.31
C PHE A 203 -27.17 -19.74 21.98
N ILE A 204 -27.26 -20.82 22.76
CA ILE A 204 -26.56 -22.09 22.51
C ILE A 204 -27.23 -22.80 21.33
N ASP A 205 -28.55 -22.92 21.35
CA ASP A 205 -29.34 -23.67 20.37
C ASP A 205 -29.27 -23.03 18.98
N LEU A 206 -29.27 -21.69 18.90
CA LEU A 206 -29.04 -20.93 17.66
C LEU A 206 -27.56 -20.91 17.22
N LYS A 207 -26.66 -21.61 17.92
CA LYS A 207 -25.20 -21.63 17.68
C LYS A 207 -24.57 -20.24 17.63
N LEU A 208 -25.12 -19.29 18.38
CA LEU A 208 -24.56 -17.94 18.52
C LEU A 208 -23.38 -17.94 19.50
N ILE A 209 -23.42 -18.88 20.46
CA ILE A 209 -22.43 -19.07 21.52
C ILE A 209 -22.14 -20.58 21.66
N ILE A 210 -20.86 -20.93 21.81
CA ILE A 210 -20.38 -22.31 22.02
C ILE A 210 -20.01 -22.50 23.50
N PRO A 211 -20.63 -23.45 24.23
CA PRO A 211 -20.19 -23.85 25.57
C PRO A 211 -18.91 -24.69 25.53
N LEU A 212 -18.07 -24.57 26.56
CA LEU A 212 -16.81 -25.33 26.69
C LEU A 212 -16.89 -26.57 27.59
N LYS A 213 -18.03 -26.84 28.25
CA LYS A 213 -18.20 -27.96 29.20
C LYS A 213 -19.55 -28.68 29.12
N SER A 214 -20.66 -27.95 29.21
CA SER A 214 -22.03 -28.48 29.27
C SER A 214 -22.93 -27.77 28.25
N HIS A 215 -23.84 -28.51 27.61
CA HIS A 215 -24.76 -27.97 26.59
C HIS A 215 -26.05 -27.37 27.17
N ILE A 216 -26.15 -27.28 28.49
CA ILE A 216 -27.28 -26.71 29.23
C ILE A 216 -26.80 -25.40 29.85
N PHE A 217 -27.54 -24.30 29.63
CA PHE A 217 -27.23 -23.00 30.21
C PHE A 217 -27.74 -22.89 31.65
N ASP A 218 -26.84 -22.98 32.62
CA ASP A 218 -27.12 -22.69 34.03
C ASP A 218 -26.41 -21.40 34.45
N ALA A 219 -27.16 -20.48 35.06
CA ALA A 219 -26.65 -19.20 35.59
C ALA A 219 -25.87 -19.37 36.91
N THR A 220 -25.98 -20.53 37.58
CA THR A 220 -25.33 -20.83 38.86
C THR A 220 -24.00 -21.59 38.70
N ASP A 221 -23.88 -22.45 37.69
CA ASP A 221 -22.66 -23.19 37.33
C ASP A 221 -21.65 -22.30 36.56
N PRO A 222 -20.34 -22.27 36.90
CA PRO A 222 -19.33 -21.46 36.19
C PRO A 222 -18.90 -22.04 34.83
N GLY A 223 -19.86 -22.30 33.95
CA GLY A 223 -19.63 -22.59 32.53
C GLY A 223 -18.93 -21.42 31.83
N ARG A 224 -17.96 -21.73 30.95
CA ARG A 224 -17.33 -20.75 30.04
C ARG A 224 -17.78 -20.98 28.60
N PHE A 225 -17.91 -19.86 27.89
CA PHE A 225 -18.53 -19.76 26.58
C PHE A 225 -17.66 -18.95 25.62
N LYS A 226 -17.86 -19.14 24.30
CA LYS A 226 -17.20 -18.37 23.23
C LYS A 226 -18.18 -18.02 22.11
N PHE A 227 -18.00 -16.87 21.47
CA PHE A 227 -18.74 -16.53 20.25
C PHE A 227 -18.21 -17.32 19.04
N VAL A 228 -19.08 -17.58 18.06
CA VAL A 228 -18.68 -18.15 16.77
C VAL A 228 -17.97 -17.10 15.91
N GLU A 229 -16.74 -17.38 15.51
CA GLU A 229 -15.96 -16.56 14.56
C GLU A 229 -16.30 -16.94 13.11
N THR A 230 -16.98 -16.05 12.39
CA THR A 230 -17.21 -16.20 10.95
C THR A 230 -15.95 -15.78 10.18
N THR A 231 -15.16 -16.73 9.73
CA THR A 231 -13.92 -16.47 8.98
C THR A 231 -14.21 -15.96 7.56
N ALA A 232 -13.79 -14.73 7.25
CA ALA A 232 -13.74 -14.24 5.88
C ALA A 232 -12.59 -14.92 5.09
N PRO A 233 -12.75 -15.16 3.77
CA PRO A 233 -11.76 -15.88 2.97
C PRO A 233 -10.45 -15.10 2.87
N LYS A 234 -9.33 -15.79 3.10
CA LYS A 234 -7.96 -15.26 2.91
C LYS A 234 -7.47 -15.71 1.54
N GLN A 235 -6.75 -14.81 0.86
CA GLN A 235 -6.02 -15.14 -0.38
C GLN A 235 -5.04 -16.31 -0.18
N PRO A 236 -4.74 -17.06 -1.25
CA PRO A 236 -3.87 -18.24 -1.17
C PRO A 236 -2.50 -17.85 -0.64
N LYS A 237 -2.14 -18.42 0.51
CA LYS A 237 -0.78 -18.36 1.04
C LYS A 237 -0.07 -19.64 0.66
N ASN A 238 1.02 -19.50 -0.10
CA ASN A 238 1.97 -20.56 -0.39
C ASN A 238 2.40 -21.23 0.94
N HIS A 239 1.94 -22.45 1.16
CA HIS A 239 2.17 -23.19 2.40
C HIS A 239 3.44 -24.05 2.29
N LEU A 240 4.59 -23.40 2.32
CA LEU A 240 5.87 -24.05 2.58
C LEU A 240 6.52 -23.45 3.84
N SER A 241 6.86 -24.31 4.81
CA SER A 241 7.32 -24.01 6.18
C SER A 241 6.26 -23.38 7.11
N MET A 242 6.15 -23.74 8.40
CA MET A 242 6.70 -24.86 9.20
C MET A 242 5.74 -25.11 10.38
N GLY A 243 5.51 -26.36 10.80
CA GLY A 243 4.54 -26.64 11.87
C GLY A 243 4.24 -28.11 12.18
N GLY A 244 5.28 -28.91 12.43
CA GLY A 244 5.15 -30.35 12.74
C GLY A 244 4.91 -31.24 11.51
N PRO A 245 5.05 -32.58 11.65
CA PRO A 245 4.70 -33.51 10.58
C PRO A 245 3.18 -33.57 10.44
N SER A 246 2.63 -32.70 9.59
CA SER A 246 1.23 -32.78 9.17
C SER A 246 0.96 -34.17 8.60
N ILE A 247 -0.23 -34.72 8.86
CA ILE A 247 -0.66 -36.00 8.27
C ILE A 247 -0.58 -35.93 6.73
N ALA A 248 -0.83 -34.77 6.13
CA ALA A 248 -0.62 -34.54 4.70
C ALA A 248 0.83 -34.79 4.24
N ASN A 249 1.83 -34.38 5.03
CA ASN A 249 3.25 -34.60 4.71
C ASN A 249 3.67 -36.07 4.91
N LEU A 250 3.03 -36.79 5.84
CA LEU A 250 3.27 -38.21 6.07
C LEU A 250 2.63 -39.07 4.96
N MET A 251 1.40 -38.75 4.58
CA MET A 251 0.61 -39.46 3.56
C MET A 251 1.05 -39.12 2.13
N GLY A 252 1.63 -37.93 1.90
CA GLY A 252 2.14 -37.48 0.60
C GLY A 252 3.54 -38.00 0.24
N ASN A 253 4.18 -38.77 1.11
CA ASN A 253 5.46 -39.41 0.81
C ASN A 253 5.26 -40.63 -0.11
N GLN A 254 6.00 -40.72 -1.21
CA GLN A 254 5.91 -41.82 -2.19
C GLN A 254 6.12 -43.23 -1.60
N GLN A 255 6.79 -43.32 -0.44
CA GLN A 255 7.05 -44.59 0.27
C GLN A 255 6.00 -44.92 1.35
N PHE A 256 4.93 -44.12 1.47
CA PHE A 256 3.90 -44.31 2.50
C PHE A 256 3.08 -45.60 2.29
N ASN A 257 3.02 -46.45 3.32
CA ASN A 257 2.25 -47.70 3.28
C ASN A 257 0.96 -47.56 4.13
N ALA A 258 -0.15 -47.29 3.45
CA ALA A 258 -1.45 -47.06 4.08
C ALA A 258 -1.95 -48.25 4.93
N ARG A 259 -1.67 -49.50 4.53
CA ARG A 259 -2.08 -50.70 5.30
C ARG A 259 -1.31 -50.80 6.61
N LYS A 260 0.02 -50.71 6.57
CA LYS A 260 0.87 -50.73 7.78
C LYS A 260 0.52 -49.59 8.73
N TYR A 261 0.29 -48.38 8.19
CA TYR A 261 -0.15 -47.24 8.99
C TYR A 261 -1.49 -47.48 9.69
N ALA A 262 -2.50 -47.98 8.96
CA ALA A 262 -3.81 -48.30 9.53
C ALA A 262 -3.73 -49.41 10.58
N GLU A 263 -3.00 -50.49 10.33
CA GLU A 263 -2.80 -51.59 11.29
C GLU A 263 -2.13 -51.11 12.58
N ASP A 264 -1.08 -50.31 12.48
CA ASP A 264 -0.39 -49.73 13.63
C ASP A 264 -1.27 -48.74 14.40
N PHE A 265 -2.05 -47.91 13.70
CA PHE A 265 -2.93 -46.92 14.31
C PHE A 265 -4.11 -47.58 15.05
N LEU A 266 -4.72 -48.62 14.45
CA LEU A 266 -5.79 -49.39 15.05
C LEU A 266 -5.30 -50.22 16.26
N ARG A 267 -4.07 -50.75 16.23
CA ARG A 267 -3.48 -51.48 17.36
C ARG A 267 -3.12 -50.59 18.56
N LYS A 268 -2.81 -49.30 18.34
CA LYS A 268 -2.28 -48.39 19.37
C LYS A 268 -3.34 -47.50 20.03
N HIS A 269 -4.59 -47.45 19.53
CA HIS A 269 -5.58 -46.45 19.93
C HIS A 269 -6.97 -47.02 20.19
N SER A 270 -7.71 -46.38 21.10
CA SER A 270 -9.08 -46.77 21.46
C SER A 270 -10.11 -46.33 20.42
N GLN A 271 -11.27 -47.01 20.39
CA GLN A 271 -12.34 -46.80 19.40
C GLN A 271 -12.74 -45.32 19.20
N LEU A 272 -12.80 -44.52 20.28
CA LEU A 272 -13.12 -43.09 20.22
C LEU A 272 -12.02 -42.24 19.56
N LYS A 273 -10.75 -42.63 19.73
CA LYS A 273 -9.61 -41.97 19.04
C LYS A 273 -9.55 -42.37 17.57
N ILE A 274 -9.92 -43.60 17.24
CA ILE A 274 -10.04 -44.09 15.86
C ILE A 274 -11.13 -43.30 15.12
N ASP A 275 -12.36 -43.23 15.66
CA ASP A 275 -13.45 -42.44 15.07
C ASP A 275 -13.10 -40.95 14.92
N SER A 276 -12.46 -40.34 15.95
CA SER A 276 -11.96 -38.96 15.85
C SER A 276 -10.90 -38.77 14.75
N HIS A 277 -10.05 -39.77 14.51
CA HIS A 277 -9.05 -39.73 13.44
C HIS A 277 -9.68 -39.93 12.06
N CYS A 278 -10.61 -40.88 11.90
CA CYS A 278 -11.39 -41.06 10.67
C CYS A 278 -12.14 -39.78 10.27
N LYS A 279 -12.80 -39.12 11.22
CA LYS A 279 -13.48 -37.82 10.98
C LYS A 279 -12.51 -36.72 10.54
N LYS A 280 -11.30 -36.67 11.11
CA LYS A 280 -10.24 -35.73 10.67
C LYS A 280 -9.73 -36.05 9.27
N LEU A 281 -9.53 -37.33 8.94
CA LEU A 281 -9.12 -37.76 7.59
C LEU A 281 -10.18 -37.46 6.54
N VAL A 282 -11.47 -37.64 6.83
CA VAL A 282 -12.57 -37.28 5.93
C VAL A 282 -12.59 -35.77 5.69
N ALA A 283 -12.53 -34.95 6.75
CA ALA A 283 -12.48 -33.50 6.62
C ALA A 283 -11.24 -33.01 5.85
N GLN A 284 -10.06 -33.62 6.07
CA GLN A 284 -8.86 -33.30 5.29
C GLN A 284 -9.01 -33.71 3.82
N LYS A 285 -9.59 -34.88 3.53
CA LYS A 285 -9.86 -35.32 2.15
C LYS A 285 -10.78 -34.33 1.44
N GLU A 286 -11.86 -33.90 2.10
CA GLU A 286 -12.80 -32.91 1.55
C GLU A 286 -12.12 -31.57 1.28
N ASN A 287 -11.33 -31.05 2.22
CA ASN A 287 -10.54 -29.82 2.01
C ASN A 287 -9.59 -29.96 0.82
N THR A 288 -8.81 -31.05 0.72
CA THR A 288 -7.89 -31.25 -0.41
C THR A 288 -8.59 -31.41 -1.75
N ILE A 289 -9.83 -31.91 -1.78
CA ILE A 289 -10.64 -31.97 -3.00
C ILE A 289 -11.15 -30.58 -3.38
N GLU A 290 -11.47 -29.73 -2.42
CA GLU A 290 -11.89 -28.34 -2.66
C GLU A 290 -10.71 -27.48 -3.11
N ASP A 291 -9.56 -27.56 -2.42
CA ASP A 291 -8.30 -26.89 -2.81
C ASP A 291 -7.90 -27.27 -4.25
N LEU A 292 -7.93 -28.57 -4.59
CA LEU A 292 -7.58 -29.07 -5.93
C LEU A 292 -8.61 -28.66 -6.99
N LYS A 293 -9.90 -28.54 -6.65
CA LYS A 293 -10.92 -27.99 -7.56
C LYS A 293 -10.69 -26.50 -7.80
N GLU A 294 -10.36 -25.73 -6.76
CA GLU A 294 -10.05 -24.31 -6.90
C GLU A 294 -8.81 -24.12 -7.78
N GLU A 295 -7.72 -24.86 -7.51
CA GLU A 295 -6.50 -24.84 -8.32
C GLU A 295 -6.76 -25.25 -9.78
N ILE A 296 -7.47 -26.35 -10.03
CA ILE A 296 -7.85 -26.77 -11.39
C ILE A 296 -8.70 -25.69 -12.06
N SER A 297 -9.66 -25.09 -11.36
CA SER A 297 -10.53 -24.05 -11.95
C SER A 297 -9.77 -22.76 -12.28
N ALA A 298 -8.81 -22.35 -11.44
CA ALA A 298 -7.96 -21.20 -11.67
C ALA A 298 -6.99 -21.45 -12.85
N ASN A 299 -6.42 -22.66 -12.91
CA ASN A 299 -5.49 -23.07 -13.97
C ASN A 299 -6.21 -23.50 -15.26
N TYR A 300 -7.53 -23.69 -15.26
CA TYR A 300 -8.31 -24.18 -16.42
C TYR A 300 -8.14 -23.29 -17.65
N THR A 301 -8.17 -21.96 -17.45
CA THR A 301 -7.94 -20.98 -18.53
C THR A 301 -6.50 -21.06 -19.08
N SER A 302 -5.52 -21.35 -18.22
CA SER A 302 -4.13 -21.53 -18.62
C SER A 302 -3.91 -22.84 -19.36
N PHE A 303 -4.58 -23.92 -18.94
CA PHE A 303 -4.55 -25.22 -19.61
C PHE A 303 -5.23 -25.17 -20.99
N ILE A 304 -6.39 -24.52 -21.10
CA ILE A 304 -7.05 -24.29 -22.40
C ILE A 304 -6.14 -23.48 -23.32
N ARG A 305 -5.55 -22.37 -22.84
CA ARG A 305 -4.62 -21.57 -23.64
C ARG A 305 -3.42 -22.40 -24.13
N ALA A 306 -2.82 -23.20 -23.25
CA ALA A 306 -1.71 -24.07 -23.61
C ALA A 306 -2.12 -25.16 -24.62
N ALA A 307 -3.32 -25.73 -24.49
CA ALA A 307 -3.85 -26.73 -25.43
C ALA A 307 -4.15 -26.12 -26.82
N ASP A 308 -4.74 -24.91 -26.86
CA ASP A 308 -4.95 -24.17 -28.11
C ASP A 308 -3.61 -23.75 -28.75
N GLU A 309 -2.62 -23.35 -27.96
CA GLU A 309 -1.26 -23.02 -28.43
C GLU A 309 -0.52 -24.25 -28.98
N ILE A 310 -0.60 -25.41 -28.31
CA ILE A 310 -0.09 -26.67 -28.84
C ILE A 310 -0.76 -27.00 -30.18
N LYS A 311 -2.08 -26.85 -30.28
CA LYS A 311 -2.83 -27.10 -31.51
C LYS A 311 -2.46 -26.14 -32.65
N THR A 312 -2.21 -24.85 -32.38
CA THR A 312 -1.72 -23.94 -33.42
C THR A 312 -0.29 -24.27 -33.85
N MET A 313 0.56 -24.72 -32.92
CA MET A 313 1.91 -25.21 -33.21
C MET A 313 1.90 -26.52 -34.04
N GLU A 314 1.01 -27.47 -33.76
CA GLU A 314 0.84 -28.68 -34.57
C GLU A 314 0.43 -28.36 -36.02
N ASN A 315 -0.42 -27.33 -36.21
CA ASN A 315 -0.80 -26.84 -37.53
C ASN A 315 0.38 -26.18 -38.26
N SER A 316 1.18 -25.34 -37.60
CA SER A 316 2.35 -24.69 -38.23
C SER A 316 3.46 -25.70 -38.56
N VAL A 317 3.71 -26.69 -37.69
CA VAL A 317 4.63 -27.82 -37.96
C VAL A 317 4.14 -28.64 -39.16
N SER A 318 2.83 -28.85 -39.29
CA SER A 318 2.24 -29.55 -40.44
C SER A 318 2.42 -28.76 -41.76
N GLN A 319 2.27 -27.43 -41.73
CA GLN A 319 2.54 -26.55 -42.87
C GLN A 319 4.03 -26.54 -43.24
N LEU A 320 4.93 -26.42 -42.25
CA LEU A 320 6.37 -26.47 -42.47
C LEU A 320 6.79 -27.80 -43.12
N LYS A 321 6.23 -28.92 -42.65
CA LYS A 321 6.47 -30.25 -43.24
C LYS A 321 6.02 -30.31 -44.71
N ALA A 322 4.91 -29.66 -45.07
CA ALA A 322 4.47 -29.57 -46.46
C ALA A 322 5.45 -28.76 -47.33
N LEU A 323 5.87 -27.58 -46.85
CA LEU A 323 6.83 -26.72 -47.55
C LEU A 323 8.21 -27.38 -47.71
N VAL A 324 8.70 -28.11 -46.71
CA VAL A 324 9.95 -28.88 -46.79
C VAL A 324 9.84 -30.03 -47.80
N LEU A 325 8.70 -30.71 -47.86
CA LEU A 325 8.45 -31.73 -48.89
C LEU A 325 8.37 -31.14 -50.30
N GLU A 326 7.87 -29.90 -50.44
CA GLU A 326 7.84 -29.16 -51.70
C GLU A 326 9.24 -28.69 -52.12
N CYS A 327 10.02 -28.09 -51.23
CA CYS A 327 11.42 -27.73 -51.47
C CYS A 327 12.26 -28.96 -51.86
N ARG A 328 12.02 -30.11 -51.24
CA ARG A 328 12.67 -31.37 -51.63
C ARG A 328 12.30 -31.79 -53.05
N ARG A 329 11.04 -31.60 -53.48
CA ARG A 329 10.61 -31.87 -54.86
C ARG A 329 11.27 -30.90 -55.85
N THR A 330 11.25 -29.60 -55.57
CA THR A 330 11.86 -28.60 -56.48
C THR A 330 13.37 -28.78 -56.60
N MET A 331 14.08 -29.09 -55.50
CA MET A 331 15.49 -29.49 -55.53
C MET A 331 15.74 -30.75 -56.37
N HIS A 332 14.87 -31.77 -56.30
CA HIS A 332 14.98 -32.95 -57.16
C HIS A 332 14.79 -32.61 -58.64
N THR A 333 13.87 -31.69 -58.98
CA THR A 333 13.70 -31.19 -60.36
C THR A 333 14.93 -30.41 -60.83
N LEU A 334 15.48 -29.52 -59.99
CA LEU A 334 16.67 -28.72 -60.32
C LEU A 334 17.94 -29.57 -60.48
N LYS A 335 18.06 -30.70 -59.75
CA LYS A 335 19.20 -31.61 -59.85
C LYS A 335 19.34 -32.29 -61.23
N GLY A 336 18.33 -32.17 -62.09
CA GLY A 336 18.37 -32.61 -63.51
C GLY A 336 18.91 -31.57 -64.49
N VAL A 337 19.18 -30.33 -64.06
CA VAL A 337 19.62 -29.23 -64.95
C VAL A 337 21.12 -29.03 -64.83
N ALA A 338 21.89 -29.61 -65.75
CA ALA A 338 23.31 -29.32 -65.91
C ALA A 338 23.48 -28.13 -66.89
N LEU A 339 24.19 -27.09 -66.45
CA LEU A 339 24.64 -25.99 -67.30
C LEU A 339 26.10 -26.21 -67.69
N GLU A 340 26.38 -26.21 -68.99
CA GLU A 340 27.73 -26.40 -69.52
C GLU A 340 28.46 -25.04 -69.62
N PRO A 341 29.69 -24.90 -69.09
CA PRO A 341 30.40 -23.62 -69.07
C PRO A 341 31.19 -23.37 -70.38
N PRO A 342 31.13 -22.15 -70.97
CA PRO A 342 31.94 -21.79 -72.13
C PRO A 342 33.40 -21.44 -71.75
N PRO A 343 34.36 -21.55 -72.69
CA PRO A 343 35.79 -21.54 -72.36
C PRO A 343 36.37 -20.13 -72.12
N GLU A 344 37.21 -20.02 -71.10
CA GLU A 344 37.96 -18.81 -70.76
C GLU A 344 39.06 -18.49 -71.78
N LYS A 345 39.27 -17.19 -72.06
CA LYS A 345 40.51 -16.68 -72.69
C LYS A 345 41.11 -15.58 -71.83
N VAL A 346 42.20 -15.94 -71.15
CA VAL A 346 43.02 -15.04 -70.34
C VAL A 346 43.66 -13.97 -71.23
N THR A 347 43.51 -12.70 -70.86
CA THR A 347 44.37 -11.60 -71.34
C THR A 347 44.88 -10.83 -70.13
N GLN A 348 46.18 -10.92 -69.86
CA GLN A 348 46.82 -10.25 -68.72
C GLN A 348 47.13 -8.78 -69.06
N LEU A 349 46.39 -7.85 -68.47
CA LEU A 349 46.77 -6.44 -68.36
C LEU A 349 46.45 -5.92 -66.95
N ASP A 350 47.50 -5.47 -66.26
CA ASP A 350 47.50 -4.65 -65.03
C ASP A 350 46.56 -5.05 -63.86
N PHE A 351 46.46 -6.36 -63.61
CA PHE A 351 45.58 -6.93 -62.58
C PHE A 351 45.73 -6.28 -61.19
N LYS A 352 46.94 -5.99 -60.70
CA LYS A 352 47.14 -5.52 -59.30
C LYS A 352 46.48 -4.18 -58.97
N ALA A 353 46.37 -3.25 -59.92
CA ALA A 353 45.73 -1.95 -59.69
C ALA A 353 44.20 -2.04 -59.82
N VAL A 354 43.72 -2.90 -60.73
CA VAL A 354 42.29 -3.19 -60.90
C VAL A 354 41.75 -4.01 -59.72
N ASP A 355 42.49 -5.02 -59.28
CA ASP A 355 42.19 -5.84 -58.10
C ASP A 355 42.10 -4.97 -56.85
N LYS A 356 43.05 -4.06 -56.61
CA LYS A 356 43.01 -3.19 -55.43
C LYS A 356 41.76 -2.28 -55.43
N LYS A 357 41.44 -1.64 -56.56
CA LYS A 357 40.20 -0.85 -56.71
C LYS A 357 38.92 -1.69 -56.70
N ALA A 358 39.00 -2.97 -57.10
CA ALA A 358 37.88 -3.90 -56.98
C ALA A 358 37.66 -4.31 -55.53
N GLU A 359 38.72 -4.54 -54.75
CA GLU A 359 38.65 -4.86 -53.32
C GLU A 359 38.15 -3.66 -52.50
N GLU A 360 38.64 -2.45 -52.77
CA GLU A 360 38.11 -1.20 -52.19
C GLU A 360 36.61 -1.03 -52.49
N ARG A 361 36.15 -1.37 -53.70
CA ARG A 361 34.71 -1.36 -54.05
C ARG A 361 33.91 -2.46 -53.38
N LYS A 362 34.45 -3.69 -53.26
CA LYS A 362 33.79 -4.78 -52.51
C LYS A 362 33.64 -4.42 -51.03
N GLN A 363 34.67 -3.82 -50.42
CA GLN A 363 34.62 -3.33 -49.05
C GLN A 363 33.57 -2.22 -48.88
N SER A 364 33.51 -1.25 -49.81
CA SER A 364 32.45 -0.24 -49.81
C SER A 364 31.04 -0.86 -49.95
N MET A 365 30.86 -1.83 -50.85
CA MET A 365 29.57 -2.50 -51.04
C MET A 365 29.14 -3.34 -49.83
N ALA A 366 30.10 -3.99 -49.17
CA ALA A 366 29.87 -4.73 -47.92
C ALA A 366 29.51 -3.79 -46.75
N LEU A 367 30.12 -2.60 -46.69
CA LEU A 367 29.74 -1.54 -45.75
C LEU A 367 28.35 -0.98 -46.03
N ASP A 368 27.98 -0.79 -47.30
CA ASP A 368 26.63 -0.36 -47.67
C ASP A 368 25.58 -1.44 -47.38
N GLU A 369 25.95 -2.73 -47.45
CA GLU A 369 25.12 -3.87 -47.04
C GLU A 369 24.94 -3.91 -45.52
N PHE A 370 26.03 -3.80 -44.77
CA PHE A 370 26.02 -3.64 -43.31
C PHE A 370 25.15 -2.46 -42.83
N ILE A 371 25.19 -1.30 -43.50
CA ILE A 371 24.34 -0.15 -43.19
C ILE A 371 22.86 -0.47 -43.41
N ARG A 372 22.51 -1.21 -44.48
CA ARG A 372 21.13 -1.68 -44.71
C ARG A 372 20.68 -2.69 -43.65
N ASP A 373 21.57 -3.60 -43.24
CA ASP A 373 21.26 -4.58 -42.18
C ASP A 373 21.03 -3.87 -40.83
N LEU A 374 21.84 -2.86 -40.49
CA LEU A 374 21.61 -1.98 -39.33
C LEU A 374 20.26 -1.26 -39.41
N GLU A 375 19.91 -0.69 -40.57
CA GLU A 375 18.57 -0.10 -40.79
C GLU A 375 17.46 -1.13 -40.54
N VAL A 376 17.57 -2.35 -41.10
CA VAL A 376 16.60 -3.43 -40.90
C VAL A 376 16.47 -3.80 -39.42
N TYR A 377 17.56 -4.06 -38.70
CA TYR A 377 17.50 -4.41 -37.27
C TYR A 377 16.90 -3.29 -36.41
N LEU A 378 17.09 -2.02 -36.80
CA LEU A 378 16.52 -0.84 -36.14
C LEU A 378 15.01 -0.67 -36.39
N TYR A 379 14.49 -1.17 -37.52
CA TYR A 379 13.05 -1.24 -37.81
C TYR A 379 12.38 -2.48 -37.19
N GLU A 380 13.06 -3.63 -37.19
CA GLU A 380 12.60 -4.87 -36.54
C GLU A 380 12.65 -4.82 -35.00
N ARG A 381 13.30 -3.79 -34.42
CA ARG A 381 13.54 -3.62 -32.97
C ARG A 381 14.45 -4.71 -32.38
N ASN A 382 15.34 -5.27 -33.20
CA ASN A 382 16.30 -6.29 -32.77
C ASN A 382 17.61 -5.62 -32.28
N TYR A 383 17.51 -4.96 -31.12
CA TYR A 383 18.58 -4.16 -30.56
C TYR A 383 19.83 -4.97 -30.18
N GLU A 384 19.67 -6.27 -29.91
CA GLU A 384 20.78 -7.18 -29.62
C GLU A 384 21.68 -7.39 -30.84
N GLN A 385 21.08 -7.76 -31.98
CA GLN A 385 21.83 -7.95 -33.22
C GLN A 385 22.46 -6.64 -33.72
N PHE A 386 21.72 -5.52 -33.67
CA PHE A 386 22.27 -4.20 -33.99
C PHE A 386 23.50 -3.85 -33.14
N THR A 387 23.44 -4.09 -31.83
CA THR A 387 24.56 -3.78 -30.91
C THR A 387 25.75 -4.70 -31.15
N GLN A 388 25.52 -5.99 -31.39
CA GLN A 388 26.57 -6.95 -31.77
C GLN A 388 27.27 -6.51 -33.08
N HIS A 389 26.51 -6.17 -34.12
CA HIS A 389 27.04 -5.73 -35.40
C HIS A 389 27.85 -4.42 -35.30
N ILE A 390 27.41 -3.44 -34.49
CA ILE A 390 28.22 -2.23 -34.21
C ILE A 390 29.50 -2.55 -33.43
N LEU A 391 29.46 -3.47 -32.47
CA LEU A 391 30.65 -3.89 -31.72
C LEU A 391 31.66 -4.63 -32.60
N GLU A 392 31.20 -5.45 -33.54
CA GLU A 392 32.06 -6.10 -34.53
C GLU A 392 32.65 -5.11 -35.51
N TYR A 393 31.87 -4.15 -36.03
CA TYR A 393 32.38 -3.07 -36.87
C TYR A 393 33.47 -2.26 -36.15
N LYS A 394 33.22 -1.77 -34.93
CA LYS A 394 34.22 -1.05 -34.12
C LYS A 394 35.49 -1.90 -33.89
N ARG A 395 35.36 -3.22 -33.73
CA ARG A 395 36.50 -4.15 -33.58
C ARG A 395 37.32 -4.27 -34.86
N LYS A 396 36.67 -4.38 -36.02
CA LYS A 396 37.33 -4.45 -37.34
C LYS A 396 38.01 -3.13 -37.71
N GLU A 397 37.37 -2.01 -37.39
CA GLU A 397 37.91 -0.65 -37.49
C GLU A 397 39.18 -0.50 -36.63
N THR A 398 39.16 -0.91 -35.35
CA THR A 398 40.38 -0.89 -34.51
C THR A 398 41.48 -1.84 -34.97
N GLN A 399 41.15 -2.88 -35.74
CA GLN A 399 42.13 -3.79 -36.35
C GLN A 399 42.65 -3.29 -37.71
N GLY A 400 42.12 -2.16 -38.22
CA GLY A 400 42.55 -1.57 -39.50
C GLY A 400 42.13 -2.37 -40.74
N ILE A 401 41.09 -3.22 -40.62
CA ILE A 401 40.64 -4.13 -41.69
C ILE A 401 39.60 -3.47 -42.60
N GLU A 402 38.78 -2.58 -42.04
CA GLU A 402 37.74 -1.82 -42.75
C GLU A 402 37.94 -0.32 -42.45
N SER A 403 38.10 0.50 -43.49
CA SER A 403 38.10 1.97 -43.37
C SER A 403 36.89 2.52 -44.13
N ALA A 404 35.86 2.95 -43.40
CA ALA A 404 34.66 3.54 -44.01
C ALA A 404 34.96 4.91 -44.63
N THR A 405 34.21 5.25 -45.68
CA THR A 405 34.19 6.61 -46.22
C THR A 405 33.55 7.56 -45.19
N GLU A 406 33.97 8.81 -45.13
CA GLU A 406 33.46 9.83 -44.18
C GLU A 406 31.91 9.93 -44.18
N ALA A 407 31.29 9.80 -45.36
CA ALA A 407 29.82 9.76 -45.50
C ALA A 407 29.16 8.47 -44.97
N GLN A 408 29.83 7.32 -45.06
CA GLN A 408 29.35 6.05 -44.51
C GLN A 408 29.45 6.05 -42.98
N GLN A 409 30.56 6.56 -42.44
CA GLN A 409 30.74 6.71 -40.99
C GLN A 409 29.69 7.65 -40.40
N ALA A 410 29.44 8.80 -41.04
CA ALA A 410 28.39 9.73 -40.61
C ALA A 410 27.00 9.07 -40.55
N LYS A 411 26.68 8.17 -41.49
CA LYS A 411 25.40 7.45 -41.49
C LYS A 411 25.33 6.35 -40.43
N ILE A 412 26.44 5.66 -40.15
CA ILE A 412 26.52 4.71 -39.03
C ILE A 412 26.30 5.43 -37.69
N ASP A 413 26.89 6.61 -37.51
CA ASP A 413 26.69 7.42 -36.31
C ASP A 413 25.26 8.00 -36.22
N GLU A 414 24.63 8.40 -37.33
CA GLU A 414 23.20 8.76 -37.39
C GLU A 414 22.30 7.61 -36.92
N LEU A 415 22.50 6.39 -37.46
CA LEU A 415 21.73 5.20 -37.07
C LEU A 415 21.96 4.82 -35.60
N ARG A 416 23.19 4.97 -35.09
CA ARG A 416 23.52 4.79 -33.67
C ARG A 416 22.80 5.81 -32.79
N HIS A 417 22.75 7.09 -33.18
CA HIS A 417 22.00 8.12 -32.45
C HIS A 417 20.49 7.81 -32.45
N LEU A 418 19.92 7.42 -33.60
CA LEU A 418 18.50 7.04 -33.71
C LEU A 418 18.15 5.80 -32.86
N LEU A 419 19.08 4.84 -32.72
CA LEU A 419 18.91 3.74 -31.76
C LEU A 419 18.89 4.25 -30.33
N VAL A 420 19.85 5.09 -29.93
CA VAL A 420 19.93 5.61 -28.55
C VAL A 420 18.67 6.39 -28.18
N GLU A 421 18.16 7.23 -29.09
CA GLU A 421 16.88 7.95 -28.92
C GLU A 421 15.71 6.97 -28.71
N LYS A 422 15.55 5.96 -29.59
CA LYS A 422 14.51 4.93 -29.44
C LYS A 422 14.65 4.11 -28.15
N LEU A 423 15.88 3.76 -27.73
CA LEU A 423 16.12 3.04 -26.48
C LEU A 423 15.70 3.88 -25.27
N VAL A 424 16.02 5.18 -25.27
CA VAL A 424 15.60 6.14 -24.22
C VAL A 424 14.07 6.27 -24.19
N ASP A 425 13.42 6.42 -25.34
CA ASP A 425 11.96 6.53 -25.44
C ASP A 425 11.23 5.25 -25.00
N GLU A 426 11.71 4.07 -25.41
CA GLU A 426 11.09 2.80 -24.97
C GLU A 426 11.34 2.51 -23.50
N PHE A 427 12.50 2.90 -22.96
CA PHE A 427 12.79 2.85 -21.54
C PHE A 427 11.86 3.80 -20.76
N ASN A 428 11.67 5.03 -21.24
CA ASN A 428 10.77 6.02 -20.63
C ASN A 428 9.29 5.60 -20.71
N ALA A 429 8.84 5.05 -21.84
CA ALA A 429 7.51 4.47 -21.97
C ALA A 429 7.32 3.28 -21.01
N SER A 430 8.38 2.49 -20.77
CA SER A 430 8.36 1.39 -19.81
C SER A 430 8.26 1.85 -18.35
N LEU A 431 8.66 3.08 -18.00
CA LEU A 431 8.53 3.60 -16.62
C LEU A 431 7.07 3.69 -16.15
N GLN A 432 6.11 3.83 -17.06
CA GLN A 432 4.71 4.03 -16.71
C GLN A 432 3.89 2.73 -16.58
N THR A 433 4.49 1.55 -16.84
CA THR A 433 3.76 0.27 -16.78
C THR A 433 4.52 -0.75 -15.93
N SER A 434 3.85 -1.28 -14.89
CA SER A 434 4.48 -2.15 -13.87
C SER A 434 4.91 -3.54 -14.35
N GLU A 435 4.55 -3.93 -15.58
CA GLU A 435 4.65 -5.30 -16.08
C GLU A 435 5.85 -5.55 -17.01
N ARG A 436 6.67 -4.53 -17.32
CA ARG A 436 7.75 -4.61 -18.34
C ARG A 436 9.18 -4.65 -17.78
N MET A 437 9.35 -5.09 -16.53
CA MET A 437 10.62 -4.95 -15.81
C MET A 437 11.81 -5.67 -16.49
N HIS A 438 11.61 -6.82 -17.14
CA HIS A 438 12.69 -7.58 -17.79
C HIS A 438 13.21 -6.99 -19.11
N LYS A 439 12.42 -6.17 -19.83
CA LYS A 439 12.92 -5.51 -21.05
C LYS A 439 13.90 -4.37 -20.74
N LYS A 440 13.85 -3.83 -19.51
CA LYS A 440 14.67 -2.73 -19.03
C LYS A 440 16.16 -3.11 -18.95
N GLU A 441 16.46 -4.32 -18.48
CA GLU A 441 17.82 -4.80 -18.22
C GLU A 441 18.62 -4.84 -19.53
N ASN A 442 18.05 -5.44 -20.58
CA ASN A 442 18.65 -5.50 -21.92
C ASN A 442 18.91 -4.10 -22.51
N HIS A 443 17.97 -3.15 -22.40
CA HIS A 443 18.17 -1.79 -22.92
C HIS A 443 19.31 -1.04 -22.21
N LEU A 444 19.45 -1.23 -20.89
CA LEU A 444 20.55 -0.64 -20.14
C LEU A 444 21.89 -1.26 -20.56
N GLU A 445 21.92 -2.58 -20.73
CA GLU A 445 23.11 -3.30 -21.21
C GLU A 445 23.54 -2.81 -22.60
N PHE A 446 22.62 -2.66 -23.55
CA PHE A 446 22.93 -2.14 -24.89
C PHE A 446 23.50 -0.71 -24.84
N LEU A 447 22.94 0.19 -24.02
CA LEU A 447 23.51 1.54 -23.87
C LEU A 447 24.93 1.52 -23.29
N ILE A 448 25.20 0.63 -22.32
CA ILE A 448 26.54 0.43 -21.74
C ILE A 448 27.51 -0.13 -22.80
N GLN A 449 27.09 -1.12 -23.59
CA GLN A 449 27.86 -1.72 -24.68
C GLN A 449 28.17 -0.72 -25.82
N LEU A 450 27.22 0.16 -26.16
CA LEU A 450 27.40 1.21 -27.18
C LEU A 450 28.40 2.30 -26.77
N GLY A 451 28.73 2.39 -25.48
CA GLY A 451 29.64 3.38 -24.89
C GLY A 451 28.93 4.54 -24.19
N GLU A 452 27.60 4.64 -24.28
CA GLU A 452 26.77 5.71 -23.71
C GLU A 452 26.53 5.54 -22.20
N THR A 453 27.60 5.21 -21.48
CA THR A 453 27.61 4.87 -20.05
C THR A 453 27.12 6.01 -19.15
N GLN A 454 27.33 7.28 -19.53
CA GLN A 454 26.82 8.44 -18.78
C GLN A 454 25.30 8.54 -18.87
N LEU A 455 24.74 8.48 -20.08
CA LEU A 455 23.30 8.48 -20.32
C LEU A 455 22.63 7.27 -19.67
N ALA A 456 23.23 6.07 -19.82
CA ALA A 456 22.78 4.86 -19.13
C ALA A 456 22.72 5.04 -17.60
N THR A 457 23.73 5.69 -17.01
CA THR A 457 23.76 6.00 -15.57
C THR A 457 22.59 6.89 -15.18
N GLU A 458 22.39 8.02 -15.88
CA GLU A 458 21.32 8.96 -15.57
C GLU A 458 19.94 8.31 -15.70
N MET A 459 19.66 7.64 -16.82
CA MET A 459 18.41 6.92 -17.07
C MET A 459 18.13 5.86 -15.99
N CYS A 460 19.17 5.15 -15.52
CA CYS A 460 19.03 4.15 -14.47
C CYS A 460 18.68 4.79 -13.11
N LEU A 461 19.35 5.88 -12.74
CA LEU A 461 19.10 6.61 -11.48
C LEU A 461 17.73 7.30 -11.48
N GLN A 462 17.28 7.85 -12.61
CA GLN A 462 15.92 8.36 -12.79
C GLN A 462 14.86 7.23 -12.69
N ASN A 463 15.14 6.04 -13.24
CA ASN A 463 14.27 4.87 -13.08
C ASN A 463 14.16 4.42 -11.62
N TYR A 464 15.28 4.40 -10.89
CA TYR A 464 15.29 4.03 -9.48
C TYR A 464 14.54 5.02 -8.58
N SER A 465 14.65 6.33 -8.82
CA SER A 465 13.87 7.31 -8.04
C SER A 465 12.36 7.16 -8.28
N VAL A 466 11.93 6.89 -9.52
CA VAL A 466 10.52 6.59 -9.85
C VAL A 466 10.07 5.27 -9.20
N ARG A 467 10.88 4.20 -9.24
CA ARG A 467 10.60 2.92 -8.54
C ARG A 467 10.39 3.13 -7.05
N ILE A 468 11.31 3.84 -6.39
CA ILE A 468 11.25 4.14 -4.96
C ILE A 468 10.00 4.97 -4.65
N ALA A 469 9.74 6.05 -5.39
CA ALA A 469 8.56 6.90 -5.18
C ALA A 469 7.23 6.13 -5.33
N LEU A 470 7.12 5.24 -6.33
CA LEU A 470 5.95 4.37 -6.49
C LEU A 470 5.81 3.40 -5.31
N GLN A 471 6.88 2.72 -4.91
CA GLN A 471 6.86 1.78 -3.79
C GLN A 471 6.53 2.46 -2.45
N LEU A 472 7.03 3.68 -2.21
CA LEU A 472 6.68 4.49 -1.04
C LEU A 472 5.21 4.94 -1.07
N ARG A 473 4.67 5.32 -2.24
CA ARG A 473 3.24 5.65 -2.41
C ARG A 473 2.32 4.46 -2.12
N HIS A 474 2.81 3.23 -2.25
CA HIS A 474 2.06 2.03 -1.87
C HIS A 474 2.08 1.73 -0.36
N VAL A 475 2.88 2.43 0.46
CA VAL A 475 2.91 2.24 1.92
C VAL A 475 1.61 2.77 2.54
N PRO A 476 0.77 1.91 3.14
CA PRO A 476 -0.51 2.35 3.71
C PRO A 476 -0.32 3.20 4.97
N SER A 477 -0.90 4.39 4.97
CA SER A 477 -1.02 5.28 6.13
C SER A 477 -2.07 4.78 7.13
N TYR A 478 -1.79 3.66 7.78
CA TYR A 478 -2.54 3.26 8.98
C TYR A 478 -2.35 4.33 10.06
N GLY A 479 -3.42 4.73 10.76
CA GLY A 479 -3.45 5.88 11.68
C GLY A 479 -2.55 5.83 12.93
N ASN A 480 -1.58 4.92 12.98
CA ASN A 480 -0.48 4.91 13.93
C ASN A 480 0.79 5.36 13.22
N ALA A 481 1.24 6.59 13.50
CA ALA A 481 2.41 7.20 12.88
C ALA A 481 3.70 6.36 13.06
N LEU A 482 3.84 5.60 14.14
CA LEU A 482 5.03 4.75 14.36
C LEU A 482 5.08 3.61 13.35
N ASN A 483 3.94 2.96 13.13
CA ASN A 483 3.82 1.87 12.16
C ASN A 483 4.00 2.39 10.73
N TYR A 484 3.56 3.62 10.45
CA TYR A 484 3.86 4.28 9.17
C TYR A 484 5.36 4.48 9.00
N VAL A 485 6.05 5.14 9.95
CA VAL A 485 7.51 5.36 9.86
C VAL A 485 8.29 4.05 9.74
N ILE A 486 7.93 3.00 10.49
CA ILE A 486 8.58 1.67 10.40
C ILE A 486 8.40 1.04 9.01
N ASN A 487 7.19 1.06 8.46
CA ASN A 487 6.94 0.47 7.14
C ASN A 487 7.55 1.32 6.02
N PHE A 488 7.50 2.65 6.15
CA PHE A 488 8.10 3.59 5.21
C PHE A 488 9.62 3.47 5.18
N SER A 489 10.29 3.45 6.35
CA SER A 489 11.74 3.22 6.46
C SER A 489 12.12 1.85 5.93
N ARG A 490 11.39 0.79 6.29
CA ARG A 490 11.64 -0.55 5.77
C ARG A 490 11.57 -0.57 4.24
N THR A 491 10.48 -0.09 3.65
CA THR A 491 10.30 -0.06 2.20
C THR A 491 11.43 0.73 1.56
N PHE A 492 11.67 1.97 1.98
CA PHE A 492 12.74 2.82 1.45
C PHE A 492 14.10 2.11 1.43
N PHE A 493 14.58 1.63 2.59
CA PHE A 493 15.90 1.01 2.69
C PHE A 493 15.98 -0.32 1.93
N THR A 494 14.91 -1.13 1.88
CA THR A 494 14.91 -2.34 1.05
C THR A 494 14.93 -2.04 -0.45
N SER A 495 14.18 -1.02 -0.89
CA SER A 495 14.16 -0.60 -2.29
C SER A 495 15.50 0.01 -2.72
N LEU A 496 16.12 0.80 -1.84
CA LEU A 496 17.43 1.41 -2.06
C LEU A 496 18.54 0.34 -2.13
N LEU A 497 18.49 -0.69 -1.27
CA LEU A 497 19.43 -1.82 -1.33
C LEU A 497 19.30 -2.60 -2.63
N VAL A 498 18.09 -2.94 -3.06
CA VAL A 498 17.86 -3.62 -4.36
C VAL A 498 18.36 -2.76 -5.51
N CYS A 499 18.10 -1.45 -5.52
CA CYS A 499 18.61 -0.56 -6.57
C CYS A 499 20.15 -0.45 -6.57
N TYR A 500 20.80 -0.58 -5.41
CA TYR A 500 22.26 -0.63 -5.32
C TYR A 500 22.82 -1.95 -5.87
N GLU A 501 22.25 -3.09 -5.48
CA GLU A 501 22.64 -4.42 -5.99
C GLU A 501 22.40 -4.53 -7.51
N ASP A 502 21.24 -4.05 -8.01
CA ASP A 502 20.91 -3.94 -9.43
C ASP A 502 21.99 -3.12 -10.20
N PHE A 503 22.42 -1.98 -9.63
CA PHE A 503 23.41 -1.08 -10.24
C PHE A 503 24.81 -1.70 -10.23
N GLU A 504 25.22 -2.28 -9.09
CA GLU A 504 26.52 -2.94 -8.97
C GLU A 504 26.64 -4.11 -9.95
N HIS A 505 25.54 -4.84 -10.21
CA HIS A 505 25.51 -5.89 -11.23
C HIS A 505 25.58 -5.34 -12.66
N SER A 506 24.81 -4.29 -12.96
CA SER A 506 24.71 -3.72 -14.32
C SER A 506 25.98 -2.98 -14.77
N PHE A 507 26.70 -2.33 -13.85
CA PHE A 507 27.88 -1.50 -14.15
C PHE A 507 29.22 -2.17 -13.80
N ARG A 508 29.28 -3.51 -13.73
CA ARG A 508 30.54 -4.24 -13.46
C ARG A 508 31.60 -3.92 -14.53
N GLY A 509 32.79 -3.56 -14.06
CA GLY A 509 33.93 -3.21 -14.92
C GLY A 509 33.93 -1.78 -15.47
N GLN A 510 32.94 -0.95 -15.16
CA GLN A 510 32.89 0.45 -15.61
C GLN A 510 33.70 1.41 -14.73
N LYS A 511 33.99 2.60 -15.26
CA LYS A 511 34.82 3.63 -14.60
C LYS A 511 34.20 4.12 -13.27
N SER A 512 35.06 4.53 -12.33
CA SER A 512 34.64 5.01 -11.00
C SER A 512 33.70 6.23 -11.02
N SER A 513 33.68 7.02 -12.10
CA SER A 513 32.77 8.15 -12.30
C SER A 513 31.30 7.80 -12.11
N HIS A 514 30.86 6.61 -12.55
CA HIS A 514 29.45 6.21 -12.47
C HIS A 514 29.02 5.91 -11.02
N PHE A 515 29.94 5.37 -10.21
CA PHE A 515 29.74 5.14 -8.77
C PHE A 515 29.75 6.44 -7.95
N ILE A 516 30.44 7.49 -8.41
CA ILE A 516 30.33 8.84 -7.82
C ILE A 516 28.91 9.39 -8.07
N SER A 517 28.41 9.32 -9.31
CA SER A 517 27.04 9.73 -9.63
C SER A 517 25.98 8.96 -8.84
N LEU A 518 26.17 7.65 -8.64
CA LEU A 518 25.35 6.83 -7.75
C LEU A 518 25.39 7.36 -6.32
N THR A 519 26.58 7.65 -5.76
CA THR A 519 26.71 8.15 -4.39
C THR A 519 26.01 9.50 -4.18
N VAL A 520 26.12 10.41 -5.16
CA VAL A 520 25.38 11.69 -5.16
C VAL A 520 23.87 11.44 -5.19
N TRP A 521 23.38 10.55 -6.06
CA TRP A 521 21.97 10.18 -6.11
C TRP A 521 21.47 9.57 -4.79
N ILE A 522 22.24 8.66 -4.17
CA ILE A 522 21.90 8.08 -2.86
C ILE A 522 21.78 9.17 -1.80
N SER A 523 22.69 10.14 -1.76
CA SER A 523 22.59 11.27 -0.81
C SER A 523 21.33 12.10 -1.03
N SER A 524 20.94 12.36 -2.28
CA SER A 524 19.69 13.05 -2.60
C SER A 524 18.46 12.22 -2.22
N GLN A 525 18.45 10.90 -2.44
CA GLN A 525 17.33 10.04 -2.00
C GLN A 525 17.21 10.01 -0.47
N LEU A 526 18.34 10.00 0.26
CA LEU A 526 18.35 10.07 1.73
C LEU A 526 17.83 11.42 2.25
N GLU A 527 18.12 12.52 1.56
CA GLU A 527 17.57 13.85 1.88
C GLU A 527 16.04 13.89 1.72
N HIS A 528 15.51 13.43 0.58
CA HIS A 528 14.07 13.36 0.33
C HIS A 528 13.35 12.44 1.34
N PHE A 529 13.95 11.29 1.65
CA PHE A 529 13.45 10.40 2.70
C PHE A 529 13.45 11.08 4.07
N ALA A 530 14.52 11.80 4.41
CA ALA A 530 14.63 12.52 5.68
C ALA A 530 13.60 13.63 5.79
N SER A 531 13.34 14.40 4.73
CA SER A 531 12.31 15.46 4.75
C SER A 531 10.92 14.89 5.00
N GLU A 532 10.51 13.83 4.29
CA GLU A 532 9.21 13.19 4.50
C GLU A 532 9.06 12.62 5.92
N VAL A 533 10.07 11.90 6.39
CA VAL A 533 10.04 11.24 7.71
C VAL A 533 10.13 12.24 8.86
N THR A 534 10.78 13.40 8.67
CA THR A 534 10.89 14.44 9.71
C THR A 534 9.52 14.91 10.19
N TYR A 535 8.55 15.15 9.29
CA TYR A 535 7.18 15.54 9.64
C TYR A 535 6.39 14.47 10.41
N HIS A 536 6.79 13.20 10.28
CA HIS A 536 6.17 12.09 11.00
C HIS A 536 6.87 11.75 12.31
N ILE A 537 8.16 12.07 12.47
CA ILE A 537 8.93 11.83 13.70
C ILE A 537 8.75 12.99 14.69
N PHE A 538 8.85 14.23 14.24
CA PHE A 538 8.82 15.40 15.11
C PHE A 538 7.45 16.08 15.01
N PRO A 539 6.73 16.32 16.13
CA PRO A 539 5.51 17.13 16.11
C PRO A 539 5.83 18.56 15.66
N ASP A 540 4.92 19.17 14.91
CA ASP A 540 5.14 20.44 14.20
C ASP A 540 5.73 21.56 15.07
N ASP A 541 6.78 22.19 14.54
CA ASP A 541 7.42 23.36 15.13
C ASP A 541 6.62 24.63 14.77
N PRO A 542 6.10 25.40 15.75
CA PRO A 542 5.40 26.65 15.47
C PRO A 542 6.26 27.70 14.75
N SER A 543 7.59 27.57 14.76
CA SER A 543 8.51 28.44 13.99
C SER A 543 8.48 28.18 12.48
N ALA A 544 8.13 26.97 12.04
CA ALA A 544 8.01 26.62 10.62
C ALA A 544 6.82 27.33 9.96
N SER A 545 5.77 27.65 10.73
CA SER A 545 4.63 28.45 10.29
C SER A 545 5.03 29.90 9.95
N SER A 546 5.93 30.50 10.73
CA SER A 546 6.38 31.89 10.53
C SER A 546 7.19 32.09 9.24
N SER A 547 7.82 31.03 8.74
CA SER A 547 8.60 31.05 7.49
C SER A 547 7.72 31.15 6.23
N ARG A 548 6.40 30.96 6.35
CA ARG A 548 5.42 31.12 5.26
C ARG A 548 4.65 32.44 5.33
N SER A 549 4.90 33.27 6.36
CA SER A 549 4.22 34.56 6.57
C SER A 549 5.22 35.73 6.62
N SER A 550 6.28 35.68 5.82
CA SER A 550 7.24 36.78 5.65
C SER A 550 6.88 37.70 4.47
N SER A 551 5.64 38.17 4.43
CA SER A 551 5.30 39.40 3.71
C SER A 551 4.22 40.20 4.44
N THR A 552 4.55 41.47 4.70
CA THR A 552 3.70 42.55 5.22
C THR A 552 3.38 42.62 6.73
N VAL A 553 3.45 43.87 7.21
CA VAL A 553 2.98 44.45 8.48
C VAL A 553 3.73 44.09 9.77
N SER A 554 4.65 45.00 10.12
CA SER A 554 5.22 45.20 11.46
C SER A 554 4.16 45.67 12.48
N GLY A 555 4.08 44.99 13.62
CA GLY A 555 3.34 45.42 14.80
C GLY A 555 3.66 44.55 16.03
N PRO A 556 3.72 45.11 17.26
CA PRO A 556 4.10 44.35 18.46
C PRO A 556 2.88 43.59 19.04
N SER A 557 2.51 42.47 18.43
CA SER A 557 1.50 41.55 18.96
C SER A 557 2.13 40.35 19.67
N LEU A 558 1.52 39.94 20.79
CA LEU A 558 2.00 38.84 21.62
C LEU A 558 2.02 37.52 20.83
N PRO A 559 2.98 36.60 21.08
CA PRO A 559 3.06 35.33 20.36
C PRO A 559 1.80 34.50 20.57
N ALA A 560 1.12 34.17 19.48
CA ALA A 560 -0.17 33.51 19.49
C ALA A 560 -0.09 32.05 19.97
N SER A 561 -1.02 31.70 20.86
CA SER A 561 -1.59 30.35 21.06
C SER A 561 -0.69 29.16 20.70
N CYS A 562 0.32 28.87 21.51
CA CYS A 562 0.88 27.53 21.54
C CYS A 562 -0.19 26.54 22.01
N VAL A 563 -0.45 25.47 21.26
CA VAL A 563 -0.99 24.25 21.85
C VAL A 563 0.13 23.70 22.74
N ALA A 564 0.07 24.04 24.02
CA ALA A 564 1.09 23.66 24.98
C ALA A 564 1.00 22.14 25.22
N ILE A 565 1.84 21.38 24.51
CA ILE A 565 2.11 19.97 24.83
C ILE A 565 2.54 19.95 26.29
N ASP A 566 1.81 19.20 27.12
CA ASP A 566 2.12 19.15 28.54
C ASP A 566 3.46 18.43 28.77
N VAL A 567 4.18 18.78 29.83
CA VAL A 567 5.47 18.17 30.16
C VAL A 567 5.32 16.66 30.44
N SER A 568 4.12 16.20 30.82
CA SER A 568 3.80 14.77 30.92
C SER A 568 3.73 14.06 29.55
N GLU A 569 3.31 14.76 28.49
CA GLU A 569 3.21 14.24 27.12
C GLU A 569 4.59 14.18 26.44
N PHE A 570 5.49 15.12 26.72
CA PHE A 570 6.86 15.08 26.19
C PHE A 570 7.59 13.76 26.47
N LYS A 571 7.26 13.06 27.56
CA LYS A 571 7.80 11.72 27.87
C LYS A 571 7.29 10.63 26.91
N SER A 572 6.03 10.68 26.49
CA SER A 572 5.48 9.73 25.52
C SER A 572 5.97 10.04 24.11
N VAL A 573 6.06 11.33 23.76
CA VAL A 573 6.64 11.82 22.50
C VAL A 573 8.13 11.48 22.41
N ALA A 574 8.94 11.67 23.45
CA ALA A 574 10.36 11.30 23.44
C ALA A 574 10.57 9.78 23.26
N LYS A 575 9.69 8.96 23.85
CA LYS A 575 9.69 7.50 23.63
C LYS A 575 9.32 7.15 22.18
N TYR A 576 8.36 7.87 21.58
CA TYR A 576 8.00 7.72 20.18
C TYR A 576 9.16 8.12 19.25
N VAL A 577 9.72 9.33 19.41
CA VAL A 577 10.86 9.85 18.64
C VAL A 577 12.06 8.90 18.71
N SER A 578 12.46 8.48 19.91
CA SER A 578 13.54 7.49 20.11
C SER A 578 13.27 6.17 19.39
N SER A 579 12.03 5.67 19.42
CA SER A 579 11.65 4.44 18.74
C SER A 579 11.69 4.60 17.21
N ALA A 580 11.16 5.70 16.69
CA ALA A 580 11.13 5.98 15.26
C ALA A 580 12.55 6.16 14.69
N LEU A 581 13.39 6.96 15.35
CA LEU A 581 14.80 7.14 14.99
C LEU A 581 15.57 5.80 15.05
N ARG A 582 15.31 4.95 16.05
CA ARG A 582 15.91 3.61 16.12
C ARG A 582 15.60 2.77 14.88
N TYR A 583 14.38 2.79 14.36
CA TYR A 583 14.02 2.01 13.15
C TYR A 583 14.60 2.62 11.87
N VAL A 584 14.69 3.95 11.80
CA VAL A 584 15.33 4.67 10.70
C VAL A 584 16.83 4.36 10.64
N PHE A 585 17.56 4.50 11.75
CA PHE A 585 18.98 4.17 11.83
C PHE A 585 19.25 2.67 11.76
N TYR A 586 18.32 1.80 12.18
CA TYR A 586 18.45 0.36 11.95
C TYR A 586 18.43 0.02 10.45
N GLY A 587 17.51 0.62 9.68
CA GLY A 587 17.46 0.42 8.22
C GLY A 587 18.73 0.92 7.53
N SER A 588 19.17 2.13 7.87
CA SER A 588 20.45 2.68 7.41
C SER A 588 21.64 1.78 7.75
N ARG A 589 21.70 1.25 8.99
CA ARG A 589 22.77 0.32 9.42
C ARG A 589 22.82 -0.99 8.62
N GLN A 590 21.69 -1.48 8.11
CA GLN A 590 21.70 -2.65 7.21
C GLN A 590 22.42 -2.34 5.89
N LEU A 591 22.27 -1.12 5.35
CA LEU A 591 23.00 -0.70 4.16
C LEU A 591 24.51 -0.52 4.45
N GLU A 592 24.90 -0.16 5.67
CA GLU A 592 26.32 -0.12 6.06
C GLU A 592 26.96 -1.51 6.10
N LEU A 593 26.19 -2.54 6.47
CA LEU A 593 26.65 -3.94 6.39
C LEU A 593 26.79 -4.41 4.92
N ALA A 594 26.03 -3.82 4.00
CA ALA A 594 26.19 -4.01 2.55
C ALA A 594 27.29 -3.13 1.93
N GLY A 595 28.01 -2.32 2.73
CA GLY A 595 29.13 -1.50 2.29
C GLY A 595 28.85 -0.01 2.07
N LEU A 596 27.61 0.47 2.26
CA LEU A 596 27.25 1.88 2.08
C LEU A 596 27.12 2.63 3.42
N PRO A 597 28.01 3.59 3.75
CA PRO A 597 27.98 4.35 5.01
C PRO A 597 26.85 5.40 5.04
N THR A 598 25.59 4.95 5.05
CA THR A 598 24.40 5.83 4.91
C THR A 598 24.05 6.61 6.17
N ALA A 599 24.45 6.17 7.37
CA ALA A 599 24.01 6.81 8.62
C ALA A 599 24.61 8.21 8.79
N HIS A 600 25.86 8.39 8.33
CA HIS A 600 26.55 9.68 8.34
C HIS A 600 25.90 10.74 7.44
N TYR A 601 25.34 10.33 6.29
CA TYR A 601 24.59 11.23 5.41
C TYR A 601 23.20 11.55 5.97
N LEU A 602 22.55 10.58 6.64
CA LEU A 602 21.20 10.75 7.15
C LEU A 602 21.11 11.61 8.42
N ALA A 603 22.11 11.54 9.30
CA ALA A 603 22.08 12.22 10.60
C ALA A 603 21.96 13.77 10.53
N PRO A 604 22.67 14.50 9.64
CA PRO A 604 22.55 15.95 9.51
C PRO A 604 21.13 16.43 9.19
N HIS A 605 20.40 15.73 8.31
CA HIS A 605 19.03 16.13 7.94
C HIS A 605 18.04 16.01 9.12
N LEU A 606 18.23 15.02 10.00
CA LEU A 606 17.41 14.80 11.20
C LEU A 606 17.84 15.71 12.38
N ALA A 607 19.06 16.25 12.37
CA ALA A 607 19.59 17.08 13.46
C ALA A 607 18.76 18.36 13.69
N ARG A 608 18.25 18.99 12.61
CA ARG A 608 17.39 20.18 12.72
C ARG A 608 16.09 19.88 13.49
N GLY A 609 15.46 18.74 13.20
CA GLY A 609 14.25 18.28 13.90
C GLY A 609 14.49 17.98 15.38
N LEU A 610 15.63 17.34 15.69
CA LEU A 610 16.07 17.10 17.08
C LEU A 610 16.29 18.40 17.87
N VAL A 611 16.98 19.38 17.28
CA VAL A 611 17.22 20.69 17.93
C VAL A 611 15.90 21.42 18.19
N SER A 612 14.98 21.43 17.22
CA SER A 612 13.63 21.98 17.39
C SER A 612 12.85 21.27 18.52
N PHE A 613 12.81 19.94 18.51
CA PHE A 613 12.13 19.14 19.54
C PHE A 613 12.67 19.42 20.96
N PHE A 614 13.98 19.42 21.16
CA PHE A 614 14.57 19.71 22.47
C PHE A 614 14.37 21.18 22.87
N THR A 615 14.40 22.12 21.93
CA THR A 615 14.10 23.54 22.20
C THR A 615 12.66 23.71 22.68
N SER A 616 11.70 23.08 22.01
CA SER A 616 10.28 23.09 22.42
C SER A 616 10.07 22.46 23.81
N TYR A 617 10.78 21.38 24.12
CA TYR A 617 10.74 20.75 25.45
C TYR A 617 11.32 21.71 26.52
N CYS A 618 12.46 22.38 26.25
CA CYS A 618 13.01 23.39 27.15
C CYS A 618 12.05 24.59 27.37
N VAL A 619 11.36 25.05 26.33
CA VAL A 619 10.35 26.11 26.43
C VAL A 619 9.15 25.66 27.25
N ALA A 620 8.67 24.42 27.08
CA ALA A 620 7.58 23.85 27.88
C ALA A 620 7.95 23.80 29.37
N ILE A 621 9.13 23.26 29.73
CA ILE A 621 9.62 23.25 31.11
C ILE A 621 9.69 24.68 31.68
N LYS A 622 10.24 25.64 30.93
CA LYS A 622 10.34 27.04 31.35
C LYS A 622 8.96 27.68 31.60
N ASN A 623 7.94 27.29 30.84
CA ASN A 623 6.58 27.79 31.03
C ASN A 623 5.88 27.12 32.23
N THR A 624 5.99 25.81 32.40
CA THR A 624 5.46 25.10 33.57
C THR A 624 6.04 25.64 34.87
N VAL A 625 7.37 25.79 34.94
CA VAL A 625 8.06 26.34 36.12
C VAL A 625 7.64 27.79 36.40
N ARG A 626 7.41 28.60 35.35
CA ARG A 626 6.89 29.98 35.51
C ARG A 626 5.50 29.99 36.13
N GLU A 627 4.62 29.07 35.73
CA GLU A 627 3.27 28.96 36.31
C GLU A 627 3.30 28.37 37.73
N GLU A 628 4.24 27.48 38.06
CA GLU A 628 4.45 26.99 39.42
C GLU A 628 4.98 28.09 40.35
N ILE A 629 5.98 28.89 39.92
CA ILE A 629 6.49 30.04 40.69
C ILE A 629 5.38 31.08 40.94
N LYS A 630 4.51 31.35 39.95
CA LYS A 630 3.32 32.22 40.14
C LYS A 630 2.31 31.69 41.16
N ARG A 631 2.29 30.38 41.40
CA ARG A 631 1.37 29.69 42.31
C ARG A 631 2.04 29.28 43.63
N GLU A 632 3.31 29.64 43.82
CA GLU A 632 4.14 29.14 44.90
C GLU A 632 3.74 29.73 46.26
N ARG A 633 3.54 28.85 47.24
CA ARG A 633 3.22 29.20 48.63
C ARG A 633 4.44 29.32 49.54
N TRP A 634 5.65 29.28 48.96
CA TRP A 634 6.94 29.26 49.66
C TRP A 634 7.12 28.08 50.64
N GLU A 635 6.45 26.96 50.37
CA GLU A 635 6.59 25.73 51.15
C GLU A 635 7.95 25.07 50.89
N MET A 636 8.72 24.85 51.95
CA MET A 636 10.00 24.14 51.89
C MET A 636 9.80 22.62 51.99
N THR A 637 10.42 21.86 51.09
CA THR A 637 10.48 20.40 51.12
C THR A 637 11.90 19.90 51.03
N SER A 638 12.27 18.96 51.90
CA SER A 638 13.58 18.32 51.85
C SER A 638 13.64 17.18 50.82
N ARG A 639 14.82 16.94 50.28
CA ARG A 639 15.09 15.82 49.38
C ARG A 639 16.54 15.36 49.51
N MET A 640 16.73 14.05 49.59
CA MET A 640 18.04 13.42 49.44
C MET A 640 18.51 13.49 47.98
N ILE A 641 19.63 14.17 47.75
CA ILE A 641 20.36 14.14 46.47
C ILE A 641 21.63 13.32 46.69
N ARG A 642 21.87 12.35 45.79
CA ARG A 642 23.05 11.49 45.82
C ARG A 642 24.22 12.22 45.15
N ASP A 643 25.26 12.48 45.92
CA ASP A 643 26.49 13.09 45.42
C ASP A 643 27.22 12.09 44.50
N PRO A 644 27.43 12.40 43.20
CA PRO A 644 27.99 11.44 42.25
C PRO A 644 29.43 11.04 42.57
N GLU A 645 30.20 11.88 43.25
CA GLU A 645 31.61 11.60 43.58
C GLU A 645 31.73 10.80 44.89
N ASN A 646 30.95 11.16 45.92
CA ASN A 646 31.07 10.57 47.26
C ASN A 646 30.08 9.46 47.60
N LYS A 647 29.06 9.19 46.75
CA LYS A 647 27.92 8.27 47.02
C LYS A 647 27.10 8.62 48.28
N ALA A 648 27.42 9.72 48.97
CA ALA A 648 26.69 10.21 50.12
C ALA A 648 25.35 10.81 49.68
N GLU A 649 24.31 10.59 50.48
CA GLU A 649 23.00 11.20 50.29
C GLU A 649 22.94 12.48 51.12
N ARG A 650 22.99 13.64 50.44
CA ARG A 650 22.87 14.95 51.08
C ARG A 650 21.40 15.36 51.09
N GLU A 651 20.87 15.66 52.26
CA GLU A 651 19.55 16.28 52.38
C GLU A 651 19.66 17.75 51.99
N ILE A 652 18.91 18.15 50.96
CA ILE A 652 18.82 19.54 50.52
C ILE A 652 17.37 19.99 50.67
N VAL A 653 17.17 21.06 51.43
CA VAL A 653 15.87 21.72 51.58
C VAL A 653 15.68 22.68 50.41
N LEU A 654 14.63 22.47 49.63
CA LEU A 654 14.30 23.24 48.43
C LEU A 654 12.87 23.77 48.54
N THR A 655 12.55 24.87 47.84
CA THR A 655 11.15 25.26 47.66
C THR A 655 10.43 24.26 46.74
N GLN A 656 9.10 24.24 46.79
CA GLN A 656 8.30 23.34 45.97
C GLN A 656 8.56 23.52 44.45
N SER A 657 8.75 24.75 43.96
CA SER A 657 9.08 25.01 42.55
C SER A 657 10.51 24.60 42.17
N ALA A 658 11.48 24.74 43.08
CA ALA A 658 12.85 24.26 42.86
C ALA A 658 12.88 22.71 42.81
N ARG A 659 12.05 22.04 43.62
CA ARG A 659 11.88 20.59 43.61
C ARG A 659 11.25 20.10 42.30
N SER A 660 10.18 20.75 41.81
CA SER A 660 9.52 20.36 40.55
C SER A 660 10.48 20.59 39.37
N PHE A 661 11.12 21.76 39.28
CA PHE A 661 12.13 22.05 38.25
C PHE A 661 13.23 20.99 38.20
N TYR A 662 13.81 20.62 39.35
CA TYR A 662 14.82 19.56 39.41
C TYR A 662 14.28 18.21 38.88
N THR A 663 13.02 17.85 39.18
CA THR A 663 12.43 16.63 38.59
C THR A 663 12.22 16.70 37.08
N LEU A 664 11.83 17.87 36.56
CA LEU A 664 11.64 18.08 35.12
C LEU A 664 12.97 18.02 34.36
N VAL A 665 14.02 18.66 34.88
CA VAL A 665 15.38 18.61 34.30
C VAL A 665 15.95 17.19 34.32
N GLN A 666 15.80 16.45 35.43
CA GLN A 666 16.21 15.05 35.51
C GLN A 666 15.44 14.14 34.55
N GLN A 667 14.16 14.45 34.27
CA GLN A 667 13.39 13.72 33.26
C GLN A 667 13.86 14.07 31.84
N PHE A 668 14.04 15.35 31.54
CA PHE A 668 14.57 15.86 30.27
C PHE A 668 15.91 15.20 29.94
N LEU A 669 16.89 15.19 30.85
CA LEU A 669 18.21 14.59 30.62
C LEU A 669 18.12 13.09 30.28
N ARG A 670 17.24 12.33 30.95
CA ARG A 670 17.02 10.91 30.65
C ARG A 670 16.35 10.68 29.30
N ASP A 671 15.46 11.58 28.89
CA ASP A 671 14.77 11.49 27.60
C ASP A 671 15.68 11.96 26.44
N VAL A 672 16.50 12.99 26.64
CA VAL A 672 17.62 13.36 25.74
C VAL A 672 18.57 12.16 25.57
N GLN A 673 19.03 11.54 26.65
CA GLN A 673 19.92 10.38 26.58
C GLN A 673 19.30 9.21 25.81
N ARG A 674 17.98 8.97 25.96
CA ARG A 674 17.22 7.95 25.24
C ARG A 674 17.02 8.27 23.76
N VAL A 675 16.86 9.54 23.39
CA VAL A 675 16.69 9.98 22.00
C VAL A 675 18.02 10.04 21.26
N MET A 676 19.10 10.49 21.92
CA MET A 676 20.46 10.58 21.36
C MET A 676 21.18 9.24 21.28
N ASN A 677 20.88 8.29 22.19
CA ASN A 677 21.30 6.90 22.09
C ASN A 677 20.08 5.99 21.85
N PRO A 678 19.46 6.05 20.65
CA PRO A 678 18.37 5.15 20.30
C PRO A 678 18.97 3.75 20.20
N SER A 679 18.77 2.93 21.24
CA SER A 679 19.65 1.80 21.50
C SER A 679 19.55 0.74 20.40
N CYS A 680 20.44 0.78 19.41
CA CYS A 680 20.68 -0.34 18.51
C CYS A 680 21.02 -1.54 19.39
N ALA A 681 20.17 -2.56 19.39
CA ALA A 681 20.43 -3.76 20.16
C ALA A 681 21.63 -4.47 19.53
N THR A 682 22.78 -4.37 20.19
CA THR A 682 23.99 -5.21 20.07
C THR A 682 24.46 -5.46 18.62
N SER A 683 25.58 -4.91 18.12
CA SER A 683 26.92 -4.90 18.74
C SER A 683 27.10 -5.96 19.84
N LYS A 684 27.15 -7.21 19.38
CA LYS A 684 27.99 -8.28 19.91
C LYS A 684 28.60 -8.99 18.72
#